data_AF-A0A962SNL9-F1
#
_entry.id   AF-A0A962SNL9-F1
#
_cell.length_a   1.000
_cell.length_b   1.000
_cell.length_c   1.000
_cell.angle_alpha   90.00
_cell.angle_beta   90.00
_cell.angle_gamma   90.00
#
_symmetry.space_group_name_H-M   'P 1'
#
loop_
_entity.id
_entity.type
_entity.pdbx_description
1 polymer ?
#
loop_
_entity_poly.entity_id
_entity_poly.type
_entity_poly.pdbx_seq_one_letter_code
_entity_poly.pdbx_strand_id
1 'polypeptide(L)'
;MVNTLSRVAAIASKEFRGFFATPAAYLFLGGFLALTLFIFFWVETFFARNIADVRPLFQWLPLLLIFLVAALTMRSWSEERRSGTLESLLTAPVPPLQLVLGKFTAALALVMLALILTLPLPLTVSLLGPLDWGPVIGGYVATLFLAASYIAIGLYMSGRTDNPIVALILTALVCSLFYLVGSDTLTHLFDHEIGGFMALFGSGTRFEAITRGVLDLRDLYYYLSIVGVFLTLNLFSLERMRWASNPISVRHRQWGWATGLAVANFIAANLWLAPIGWVRADITQGSIYSLSEATRQQLAVLREPLLIRGYFSAKTHPLLAPLVPQIKDLLAEYAVAGRSRTRVEFVDPTHDRDSEEEAASRYGIRPVPFQTADRYQAAVVNSYFDLVIAYGDQYETLGFRDLIEVKARGERDLDVVLKNPEYAITRAIRKVAGAYQAGGNPFEMLPHPVTFTGYFSADEKLPDSLRTLRTDLNGLLATLTKKAGDKLQLSFEDPEAADGSLARELEQKYGFGPQIASLLDPRPFWFYMVLESDGNALQVPLPETLDRESLERSLNAALARLTPGVLKTVALVKPPASGPAGQRYDELEQVLGENVRIRQVDLKSGQVPADADLLLVLAPDALEDKQRFAIDQFLMQGGSVVLATSPFDIQV
;
A
#
# COMPACT_ATOMS: atom_id res chain seq x y z
N MET A 1 -43.50 12.95 -16.76
CA MET A 1 -42.48 13.02 -15.68
C MET A 1 -42.62 14.24 -14.76
N VAL A 2 -42.95 15.43 -15.26
CA VAL A 2 -43.08 16.65 -14.42
C VAL A 2 -44.17 16.52 -13.33
N ASN A 3 -45.34 15.95 -13.66
CA ASN A 3 -46.43 15.72 -12.68
C ASN A 3 -46.16 14.63 -11.64
N THR A 4 -45.21 13.72 -11.88
CA THR A 4 -44.83 12.64 -10.95
C THR A 4 -43.87 13.15 -9.89
N LEU A 5 -42.85 13.92 -10.28
CA LEU A 5 -41.88 14.52 -9.36
C LEU A 5 -42.53 15.55 -8.45
N SER A 6 -43.45 16.38 -8.98
CA SER A 6 -44.18 17.36 -8.18
C SER A 6 -45.07 16.71 -7.11
N ARG A 7 -45.68 15.55 -7.40
CA ARG A 7 -46.48 14.78 -6.43
C ARG A 7 -45.62 14.16 -5.34
N VAL A 8 -44.48 13.58 -5.68
CA VAL A 8 -43.54 13.03 -4.69
C VAL A 8 -43.04 14.14 -3.77
N ALA A 9 -42.66 15.29 -4.32
CA ALA A 9 -42.22 16.45 -3.53
C ALA A 9 -43.34 16.99 -2.62
N ALA A 10 -44.60 17.02 -3.08
CA ALA A 10 -45.73 17.42 -2.27
C ALA A 10 -45.98 16.47 -1.09
N ILE A 11 -45.92 15.15 -1.33
CA ILE A 11 -46.02 14.14 -0.28
C ILE A 11 -44.86 14.30 0.71
N ALA A 12 -43.62 14.41 0.20
CA ALA A 12 -42.44 14.57 1.04
C ALA A 12 -42.52 15.83 1.91
N SER A 13 -42.98 16.95 1.36
CA SER A 13 -43.16 18.19 2.11
C SER A 13 -44.23 18.07 3.19
N LYS A 14 -45.34 17.38 2.89
CA LYS A 14 -46.39 17.08 3.88
C LYS A 14 -45.84 16.23 5.03
N GLU A 15 -45.16 15.13 4.72
CA GLU A 15 -44.57 14.23 5.73
C GLU A 15 -43.48 14.93 6.55
N PHE A 16 -42.62 15.70 5.91
CA PHE A 16 -41.57 16.47 6.59
C PHE A 16 -42.16 17.49 7.56
N ARG A 17 -43.20 18.24 7.15
CA ARG A 17 -43.93 19.14 8.06
C ARG A 17 -44.61 18.36 9.19
N GLY A 18 -45.10 17.15 8.92
CA GLY A 18 -45.66 16.24 9.91
C GLY A 18 -44.68 15.88 11.02
N PHE A 19 -43.40 15.68 10.70
CA PHE A 19 -42.37 15.42 11.72
C PHE A 19 -42.22 16.60 12.70
N PHE A 20 -42.20 17.85 12.22
CA PHE A 20 -42.09 19.05 13.04
C PHE A 20 -43.39 19.50 13.71
N ALA A 21 -44.53 18.98 13.25
CA ALA A 21 -45.83 19.23 13.90
C ALA A 21 -45.91 18.57 15.29
N THR A 22 -45.00 17.63 15.60
CA THR A 22 -44.89 17.01 16.92
C THR A 22 -43.50 17.26 17.53
N PRO A 23 -43.35 17.20 18.87
CA PRO A 23 -42.04 17.34 19.53
C PRO A 23 -41.01 16.28 19.12
N ALA A 24 -41.43 15.21 18.43
CA ALA A 24 -40.58 14.07 18.09
C ALA A 24 -39.37 14.47 17.23
N ALA A 25 -39.54 15.33 16.22
CA ALA A 25 -38.42 15.77 15.38
C ALA A 25 -37.39 16.60 16.15
N TYR A 26 -37.84 17.47 17.07
CA TYR A 26 -36.95 18.27 17.90
C TYR A 26 -36.16 17.40 18.90
N LEU A 27 -36.83 16.43 19.53
CA LEU A 27 -36.18 15.46 20.42
C LEU A 27 -35.20 14.57 19.67
N PHE A 28 -35.55 14.17 18.44
CA PHE A 28 -34.67 13.43 17.54
C PHE A 28 -33.40 14.21 17.21
N LEU A 29 -33.53 15.45 16.73
CA LEU A 29 -32.40 16.29 16.36
C LEU A 29 -31.53 16.63 17.56
N GLY A 30 -32.15 17.02 18.68
CA GLY A 30 -31.45 17.35 19.92
C GLY A 30 -30.73 16.15 20.51
N GLY A 31 -31.38 14.99 20.57
CA GLY A 31 -30.77 13.74 21.05
C GLY A 31 -29.62 13.27 20.16
N PHE A 32 -29.78 13.32 18.84
CA PHE A 32 -28.72 13.00 17.90
C PHE A 32 -27.50 13.91 18.06
N LEU A 33 -27.71 15.23 18.13
CA LEU A 33 -26.63 16.20 18.32
C LEU A 33 -25.94 16.00 19.66
N ALA A 34 -26.69 15.89 20.75
CA ALA A 34 -26.13 15.71 22.10
C ALA A 34 -25.29 14.44 22.20
N LEU A 35 -25.77 13.33 21.63
CA LEU A 35 -25.07 12.06 21.66
C LEU A 35 -23.81 12.10 20.77
N THR A 36 -23.90 12.71 19.58
CA THR A 36 -22.74 12.88 18.69
C THR A 36 -21.66 13.75 19.34
N LEU A 37 -22.04 14.87 19.96
CA LEU A 37 -21.13 15.76 20.68
C LEU A 37 -20.49 15.05 21.88
N PHE A 38 -21.28 14.31 22.66
CA PHE A 38 -20.79 13.55 23.81
C PHE A 38 -19.75 12.51 23.40
N ILE A 39 -20.04 11.73 22.35
CA ILE A 39 -19.10 10.73 21.84
C ILE A 39 -17.81 11.39 21.36
N PHE A 40 -17.92 12.44 20.55
CA PHE A 40 -16.77 13.11 19.96
C PHE A 40 -15.83 13.72 21.01
N PHE A 41 -16.36 14.44 21.99
CA PHE A 41 -15.55 15.12 22.98
C PHE A 41 -15.12 14.23 24.16
N TRP A 42 -16.01 13.35 24.63
CA TRP A 42 -15.80 12.60 25.87
C TRP A 42 -15.32 11.17 25.63
N VAL A 43 -16.05 10.39 24.82
CA VAL A 43 -15.70 8.97 24.55
C VAL A 43 -14.41 8.88 23.77
N GLU A 44 -14.29 9.69 22.71
CA GLU A 44 -13.12 9.71 21.84
C GLU A 44 -11.98 10.61 22.36
N THR A 45 -12.19 11.28 23.50
CA THR A 45 -11.19 12.12 24.17
C THR A 45 -10.48 13.09 23.21
N PHE A 46 -11.24 13.79 22.36
CA PHE A 46 -10.69 14.61 21.26
C PHE A 46 -9.49 15.49 21.67
N PHE A 47 -9.60 16.19 22.80
CA PHE A 47 -8.55 17.07 23.29
C PHE A 47 -7.26 16.34 23.73
N ALA A 48 -7.35 15.06 24.12
CA ALA A 48 -6.19 14.27 24.51
C ALA A 48 -5.35 13.80 23.31
N ARG A 49 -5.96 13.69 22.12
CA ARG A 49 -5.27 13.23 20.90
C ARG A 49 -4.33 14.27 20.29
N ASN A 50 -4.52 15.55 20.63
CA ASN A 50 -3.72 16.67 20.14
C ASN A 50 -3.58 16.74 18.60
N ILE A 51 -4.59 16.28 17.86
CA ILE A 51 -4.65 16.34 16.39
C ILE A 51 -5.99 16.91 15.93
N ALA A 52 -5.98 17.69 14.85
CA ALA A 52 -7.18 18.20 14.20
C ALA A 52 -7.78 17.11 13.28
N ASP A 53 -8.43 16.11 13.87
CA ASP A 53 -9.07 15.00 13.14
C ASP A 53 -10.53 14.82 13.55
N VAL A 54 -11.41 14.67 12.56
CA VAL A 54 -12.84 14.44 12.74
C VAL A 54 -13.29 13.01 12.43
N ARG A 55 -12.41 12.14 11.89
CA ARG A 55 -12.75 10.73 11.62
C ARG A 55 -13.44 10.00 12.78
N PRO A 56 -13.05 10.22 14.05
CA PRO A 56 -13.68 9.57 15.20
C PRO A 56 -15.17 9.89 15.38
N LEU A 57 -15.62 11.06 14.89
CA LEU A 57 -17.05 11.41 14.84
C LEU A 57 -17.83 10.39 14.00
N PHE A 58 -17.24 9.91 12.91
CA PHE A 58 -17.89 9.00 11.97
C PHE A 58 -17.84 7.54 12.40
N GLN A 59 -16.85 7.11 13.18
CA GLN A 59 -16.71 5.71 13.61
C GLN A 59 -17.94 5.18 14.36
N TRP A 60 -18.57 6.02 15.20
CA TRP A 60 -19.74 5.65 15.98
C TRP A 60 -21.08 5.92 15.28
N LEU A 61 -21.08 6.71 14.21
CA LEU A 61 -22.29 7.10 13.49
C LEU A 61 -23.09 5.90 12.95
N PRO A 62 -22.49 4.84 12.40
CA PRO A 62 -23.24 3.65 11.96
C PRO A 62 -24.08 3.02 13.07
N LEU A 63 -23.52 2.89 14.28
CA LEU A 63 -24.21 2.31 15.43
C LEU A 63 -25.33 3.23 15.90
N LEU A 64 -25.07 4.53 15.99
CA LEU A 64 -26.09 5.53 16.34
C LEU A 64 -27.25 5.53 15.34
N LEU A 65 -26.95 5.50 14.05
CA LEU A 65 -27.95 5.51 12.98
C LEU A 65 -28.86 4.29 13.03
N ILE A 66 -28.40 3.11 13.46
CA ILE A 66 -29.25 1.93 13.60
C ILE A 66 -30.46 2.26 14.50
N PHE A 67 -30.20 2.74 15.72
CA PHE A 67 -31.27 3.05 16.68
C PHE A 67 -32.07 4.28 16.27
N LEU A 68 -31.38 5.29 15.79
CA LEU A 68 -31.98 6.57 15.42
C LEU A 68 -32.94 6.42 14.22
N VAL A 69 -32.50 5.74 13.17
CA VAL A 69 -33.32 5.49 11.97
C VAL A 69 -34.45 4.52 12.29
N ALA A 70 -34.22 3.50 13.12
CA ALA A 70 -35.28 2.63 13.60
C ALA A 70 -36.38 3.44 14.33
N ALA A 71 -36.00 4.35 15.23
CA ALA A 71 -36.95 5.22 15.93
C ALA A 71 -37.66 6.22 14.99
N LEU A 72 -36.97 6.74 13.98
CA LEU A 72 -37.56 7.67 13.00
C LEU A 72 -38.60 6.98 12.12
N THR A 73 -38.28 5.80 11.61
CA THR A 73 -39.10 5.09 10.62
C THR A 73 -40.20 4.24 11.26
N MET A 74 -40.12 3.93 12.56
CA MET A 74 -41.04 2.99 13.20
C MET A 74 -42.52 3.34 12.99
N ARG A 75 -42.89 4.63 13.07
CA ARG A 75 -44.29 5.12 12.96
C ARG A 75 -44.78 5.32 11.52
N SER A 76 -43.88 5.34 10.55
CA SER A 76 -44.18 5.73 9.16
C SER A 76 -45.36 4.98 8.54
N TRP A 77 -45.43 3.66 8.70
CA TRP A 77 -46.53 2.83 8.21
C TRP A 77 -47.30 2.14 9.34
N SER A 78 -46.61 1.76 10.41
CA SER A 78 -47.24 1.06 11.54
C SER A 78 -48.35 1.88 12.19
N GLU A 79 -48.19 3.21 12.28
CA GLU A 79 -49.19 4.09 12.89
C GLU A 79 -50.40 4.30 11.98
N GLU A 80 -50.19 4.40 10.67
CA GLU A 80 -51.28 4.44 9.68
C GLU A 80 -52.07 3.12 9.66
N ARG A 81 -51.36 2.01 9.83
CA ARG A 81 -51.96 0.68 9.91
C ARG A 81 -52.76 0.50 11.21
N ARG A 82 -52.18 0.91 12.34
CA ARG A 82 -52.83 0.88 13.66
C ARG A 82 -54.07 1.77 13.73
N SER A 83 -54.04 2.91 13.05
CA SER A 83 -55.16 3.87 13.01
C SER A 83 -56.21 3.55 11.94
N GLY A 84 -56.02 2.52 11.12
CA GLY A 84 -56.91 2.17 10.02
C GLY A 84 -56.90 3.18 8.84
N THR A 85 -56.06 4.21 8.89
CA THR A 85 -55.99 5.24 7.85
C THR A 85 -55.27 4.76 6.59
N LEU A 86 -54.51 3.66 6.69
CA LEU A 86 -53.80 3.04 5.57
C LEU A 86 -54.75 2.64 4.42
N GLU A 87 -55.94 2.15 4.72
CA GLU A 87 -56.91 1.74 3.71
C GLU A 87 -57.38 2.93 2.87
N SER A 88 -57.70 4.05 3.53
CA SER A 88 -58.05 5.30 2.86
C SER A 88 -56.91 5.81 1.97
N LEU A 89 -55.67 5.78 2.47
CA LEU A 89 -54.48 6.16 1.71
C LEU A 89 -54.27 5.30 0.44
N LEU A 90 -54.51 3.98 0.53
CA LEU A 90 -54.35 3.04 -0.59
C LEU A 90 -55.47 3.13 -1.62
N THR A 91 -56.63 3.69 -1.25
CA THR A 91 -57.73 3.99 -2.20
C THR A 91 -57.62 5.34 -2.88
N ALA A 92 -56.75 6.23 -2.38
CA ALA A 92 -56.50 7.53 -3.01
C ALA A 92 -55.91 7.37 -4.43
N PRO A 93 -56.13 8.33 -5.35
CA PRO A 93 -55.64 8.27 -6.73
C PRO A 93 -54.13 8.59 -6.84
N VAL A 94 -53.32 8.01 -5.95
CA VAL A 94 -51.87 8.18 -5.87
C VAL A 94 -51.22 6.79 -5.95
N PRO A 95 -50.29 6.54 -6.89
CA PRO A 95 -49.65 5.25 -7.00
C PRO A 95 -48.74 4.97 -5.79
N PRO A 96 -48.67 3.71 -5.30
CA PRO A 96 -47.89 3.37 -4.10
C PRO A 96 -46.41 3.75 -4.17
N LEU A 97 -45.81 3.70 -5.36
CA LEU A 97 -44.41 4.14 -5.57
C LEU A 97 -44.20 5.60 -5.14
N GLN A 98 -45.16 6.50 -5.41
CA GLN A 98 -45.05 7.91 -5.02
C GLN A 98 -45.16 8.10 -3.51
N LEU A 99 -45.98 7.29 -2.84
CA LEU A 99 -46.12 7.31 -1.38
C LEU A 99 -44.83 6.83 -0.70
N VAL A 100 -44.28 5.71 -1.17
CA VAL A 100 -43.02 5.15 -0.66
C VAL A 100 -41.87 6.12 -0.86
N LEU A 101 -41.71 6.68 -2.07
CA LEU A 101 -40.66 7.64 -2.36
C LEU A 101 -40.83 8.96 -1.58
N GLY A 102 -42.06 9.42 -1.37
CA GLY A 102 -42.34 10.63 -0.58
C GLY A 102 -41.98 10.47 0.89
N LYS A 103 -42.32 9.34 1.52
CA LYS A 103 -41.94 9.04 2.91
C LYS A 103 -40.43 8.82 3.06
N PHE A 104 -39.81 8.17 2.09
CA PHE A 104 -38.36 7.99 2.04
C PHE A 104 -37.62 9.32 1.97
N THR A 105 -37.99 10.22 1.04
CA THR A 105 -37.33 11.52 0.91
C THR A 105 -37.57 12.42 2.11
N ALA A 106 -38.75 12.36 2.75
CA ALA A 106 -39.01 13.11 3.98
C ALA A 106 -38.14 12.64 5.15
N ALA A 107 -38.02 11.33 5.37
CA ALA A 107 -37.15 10.78 6.41
C ALA A 107 -35.67 11.08 6.13
N LEU A 108 -35.24 10.96 4.86
CA LEU A 108 -33.88 11.28 4.43
C LEU A 108 -33.57 12.76 4.63
N ALA A 109 -34.51 13.66 4.33
CA ALA A 109 -34.35 15.10 4.56
C ALA A 109 -34.18 15.44 6.04
N LEU A 110 -34.86 14.73 6.96
CA LEU A 110 -34.68 14.95 8.38
C LEU A 110 -33.29 14.52 8.86
N VAL A 111 -32.78 13.38 8.38
CA VAL A 111 -31.39 12.97 8.67
C VAL A 111 -30.38 13.92 8.04
N MET A 112 -30.61 14.37 6.81
CA MET A 112 -29.76 15.37 6.16
C MET A 112 -29.70 16.66 6.97
N LEU A 113 -30.83 17.13 7.50
CA LEU A 113 -30.85 18.28 8.40
C LEU A 113 -30.05 18.01 9.67
N ALA A 114 -30.16 16.82 10.25
CA ALA A 114 -29.39 16.42 11.43
C ALA A 114 -27.87 16.47 11.16
N LEU A 115 -27.42 16.00 10.00
CA LEU A 115 -26.02 16.06 9.57
C LEU A 115 -25.55 17.49 9.26
N ILE A 116 -26.43 18.34 8.69
CA ILE A 116 -26.11 19.76 8.50
C ILE A 116 -25.88 20.45 9.84
N LEU A 117 -26.67 20.11 10.86
CA LEU A 117 -26.51 20.65 12.21
C LEU A 117 -25.22 20.18 12.89
N THR A 118 -24.54 19.12 12.42
CA THR A 118 -23.22 18.72 12.92
C THR A 118 -22.06 19.40 12.20
N LEU A 119 -22.29 20.09 11.07
CA LEU A 119 -21.22 20.81 10.33
C LEU A 119 -20.43 21.85 11.13
N PRO A 120 -21.00 22.54 12.14
CA PRO A 120 -20.21 23.44 12.99
C PRO A 120 -19.02 22.75 13.65
N LEU A 121 -19.07 21.43 13.92
CA LEU A 121 -17.96 20.70 14.53
C LEU A 121 -16.69 20.67 13.66
N PRO A 122 -16.70 20.10 12.43
CA PRO A 122 -15.56 20.20 11.52
C PRO A 122 -15.09 21.64 11.29
N LEU A 123 -16.03 22.59 11.21
CA LEU A 123 -15.69 24.00 11.05
C LEU A 123 -14.84 24.51 12.23
N THR A 124 -15.25 24.24 13.48
CA THR A 124 -14.45 24.60 14.66
C THR A 124 -13.11 23.88 14.72
N VAL A 125 -13.03 22.61 14.30
CA VAL A 125 -11.77 21.85 14.26
C VAL A 125 -10.81 22.44 13.23
N SER A 126 -11.32 22.88 12.07
CA SER A 126 -10.50 23.53 11.03
C SER A 126 -9.90 24.87 11.47
N LEU A 127 -10.53 25.54 12.44
CA LEU A 127 -9.98 26.77 13.05
C LEU A 127 -8.89 26.46 14.10
N LEU A 128 -8.91 25.27 14.70
CA LEU A 128 -7.96 24.85 15.73
C LEU A 128 -6.67 24.25 15.15
N GLY A 129 -6.72 23.70 13.93
CA GLY A 129 -5.54 23.10 13.29
C GLY A 129 -5.76 22.72 11.82
N PRO A 130 -4.72 22.19 11.14
CA PRO A 130 -4.79 21.79 9.74
C PRO A 130 -5.67 20.54 9.60
N LEU A 131 -6.95 20.76 9.27
CA LEU A 131 -7.93 19.69 9.06
C LEU A 131 -8.00 19.32 7.56
N ASP A 132 -7.88 18.03 7.27
CA ASP A 132 -8.17 17.51 5.93
C ASP A 132 -9.68 17.43 5.69
N TRP A 133 -10.16 18.16 4.68
CA TRP A 133 -11.56 18.19 4.30
C TRP A 133 -12.03 16.95 3.53
N GLY A 134 -11.11 16.14 2.98
CA GLY A 134 -11.43 14.91 2.26
C GLY A 134 -12.17 13.89 3.13
N PRO A 135 -11.59 13.45 4.27
CA PRO A 135 -12.27 12.56 5.22
C PRO A 135 -13.56 13.16 5.79
N VAL A 136 -13.63 14.49 5.97
CA VAL A 136 -14.86 15.18 6.41
C VAL A 136 -15.98 14.95 5.41
N ILE A 137 -15.75 15.29 4.14
CA ILE A 137 -16.75 15.14 3.06
C ILE A 137 -17.09 13.67 2.86
N GLY A 138 -16.08 12.80 2.82
CA GLY A 138 -16.25 11.34 2.72
C GLY A 138 -17.13 10.80 3.83
N GLY A 139 -16.88 11.19 5.08
CA GLY A 139 -17.68 10.79 6.24
C GLY A 139 -19.13 11.21 6.15
N TYR A 140 -19.43 12.46 5.75
CA TYR A 140 -20.81 12.92 5.56
C TYR A 140 -21.52 12.19 4.42
N VAL A 141 -20.84 11.96 3.30
CA VAL A 141 -21.37 11.21 2.16
C VAL A 141 -21.66 9.76 2.56
N ALA A 142 -20.71 9.10 3.23
CA ALA A 142 -20.88 7.74 3.76
C ALA A 142 -22.09 7.63 4.67
N THR A 143 -22.23 8.58 5.59
CA THR A 143 -23.30 8.63 6.59
C THR A 143 -24.66 8.84 5.93
N LEU A 144 -24.75 9.68 4.89
CA LEU A 144 -25.98 9.90 4.14
C LEU A 144 -26.42 8.64 3.38
N PHE A 145 -25.50 7.96 2.69
CA PHE A 145 -25.79 6.71 1.98
C PHE A 145 -26.18 5.57 2.94
N LEU A 146 -25.48 5.46 4.07
CA LEU A 146 -25.81 4.51 5.12
C LEU A 146 -27.20 4.78 5.70
N ALA A 147 -27.49 6.04 6.05
CA ALA A 147 -28.80 6.45 6.54
C ALA A 147 -29.92 6.16 5.52
N ALA A 148 -29.68 6.44 4.23
CA ALA A 148 -30.63 6.09 3.17
C ALA A 148 -30.92 4.58 3.15
N SER A 149 -29.90 3.74 3.26
CA SER A 149 -30.07 2.28 3.29
C SER A 149 -30.89 1.83 4.50
N TYR A 150 -30.60 2.34 5.69
CA TYR A 150 -31.33 2.02 6.92
C TYR A 150 -32.76 2.57 6.92
N ILE A 151 -33.00 3.73 6.30
CA ILE A 151 -34.36 4.28 6.17
C ILE A 151 -35.19 3.38 5.25
N ALA A 152 -34.62 2.90 4.14
CA ALA A 152 -35.32 1.99 3.24
C ALA A 152 -35.71 0.69 3.96
N ILE A 153 -34.80 0.11 4.76
CA ILE A 153 -35.06 -1.06 5.62
C ILE A 153 -36.18 -0.75 6.62
N GLY A 154 -36.08 0.36 7.33
CA GLY A 154 -37.03 0.76 8.35
C GLY A 154 -38.44 1.02 7.82
N LEU A 155 -38.56 1.65 6.65
CA LEU A 155 -39.85 1.83 5.99
C LEU A 155 -40.48 0.48 5.61
N TYR A 156 -39.69 -0.46 5.12
CA TYR A 156 -40.19 -1.80 4.80
C TYR A 156 -40.64 -2.56 6.06
N MET A 157 -39.83 -2.56 7.12
CA MET A 157 -40.15 -3.21 8.39
C MET A 157 -41.38 -2.60 9.06
N SER A 158 -41.51 -1.27 9.06
CA SER A 158 -42.68 -0.55 9.59
C SER A 158 -43.97 -0.96 8.86
N GLY A 159 -43.92 -1.22 7.55
CA GLY A 159 -45.08 -1.69 6.79
C GLY A 159 -45.54 -3.12 7.14
N ARG A 160 -44.66 -3.93 7.74
CA ARG A 160 -44.96 -5.34 8.08
C ARG A 160 -45.76 -5.50 9.36
N THR A 161 -45.76 -4.50 10.25
CA THR A 161 -46.36 -4.56 11.58
C THR A 161 -47.31 -3.39 11.82
N ASP A 162 -48.26 -3.57 12.71
CA ASP A 162 -49.19 -2.56 13.22
C ASP A 162 -48.70 -1.94 14.54
N ASN A 163 -47.63 -2.47 15.13
CA ASN A 163 -47.05 -1.95 16.37
C ASN A 163 -45.72 -1.19 16.11
N PRO A 164 -45.65 0.12 16.41
CA PRO A 164 -44.42 0.90 16.26
C PRO A 164 -43.22 0.32 17.02
N ILE A 165 -43.42 -0.25 18.21
CA ILE A 165 -42.30 -0.80 19.00
C ILE A 165 -41.71 -2.02 18.30
N VAL A 166 -42.55 -2.90 17.76
CA VAL A 166 -42.10 -4.07 16.98
C VAL A 166 -41.39 -3.63 15.70
N ALA A 167 -41.87 -2.56 15.04
CA ALA A 167 -41.21 -2.00 13.87
C ALA A 167 -39.80 -1.51 14.17
N LEU A 168 -39.64 -0.82 15.31
CA LEU A 168 -38.33 -0.34 15.78
C LEU A 168 -37.37 -1.52 16.01
N ILE A 169 -37.80 -2.54 16.77
CA ILE A 169 -36.95 -3.69 17.11
C ILE A 169 -36.53 -4.45 15.86
N LEU A 170 -37.45 -4.72 14.93
CA LEU A 170 -37.14 -5.42 13.67
C LEU A 170 -36.18 -4.61 12.80
N THR A 171 -36.38 -3.29 12.71
CA THR A 171 -35.48 -2.42 11.95
C THR A 171 -34.09 -2.43 12.56
N ALA A 172 -33.99 -2.25 13.88
CA ALA A 172 -32.71 -2.28 14.58
C ALA A 172 -31.99 -3.62 14.38
N LEU A 173 -32.68 -4.75 14.51
CA LEU A 173 -32.11 -6.08 14.32
C LEU A 173 -31.58 -6.28 12.89
N VAL A 174 -32.36 -5.92 11.87
CA VAL A 174 -31.93 -6.07 10.47
C VAL A 174 -30.74 -5.16 10.16
N CYS A 175 -30.76 -3.90 10.60
CA CYS A 175 -29.63 -2.99 10.39
C CYS A 175 -28.38 -3.44 11.16
N SER A 176 -28.52 -3.92 12.39
CA SER A 176 -27.42 -4.52 13.16
C SER A 176 -26.84 -5.74 12.47
N LEU A 177 -27.66 -6.59 11.85
CA LEU A 177 -27.18 -7.75 11.09
C LEU A 177 -26.31 -7.31 9.89
N PHE A 178 -26.75 -6.33 9.10
CA PHE A 178 -25.96 -5.80 7.98
C PHE A 178 -24.63 -5.16 8.43
N TYR A 179 -24.63 -4.53 9.61
CA TYR A 179 -23.42 -3.95 10.18
C TYR A 179 -22.44 -5.04 10.67
N LEU A 180 -22.93 -6.08 11.35
CA LEU A 180 -22.10 -7.13 11.97
C LEU A 180 -21.62 -8.21 11.00
N VAL A 181 -22.35 -8.52 9.92
CA VAL A 181 -22.01 -9.64 9.02
C VAL A 181 -20.61 -9.50 8.41
N GLY A 182 -20.13 -8.29 8.16
CA GLY A 182 -18.79 -8.06 7.61
C GLY A 182 -17.79 -7.48 8.60
N SER A 183 -18.05 -7.49 9.92
CA SER A 183 -17.04 -7.03 10.87
C SER A 183 -15.90 -8.03 10.99
N ASP A 184 -14.67 -7.54 11.14
CA ASP A 184 -13.46 -8.38 11.25
C ASP A 184 -13.61 -9.44 12.36
N THR A 185 -14.22 -9.06 13.48
CA THR A 185 -14.50 -9.97 14.60
C THR A 185 -15.33 -11.20 14.21
N LEU A 186 -16.21 -11.07 13.23
CA LEU A 186 -17.15 -12.10 12.83
C LEU A 186 -16.61 -12.89 11.63
N THR A 187 -15.91 -12.24 10.71
CA THR A 187 -15.26 -12.88 9.56
C THR A 187 -14.09 -13.77 9.96
N HIS A 188 -13.33 -13.40 11.01
CA HIS A 188 -12.24 -14.22 11.55
C HIS A 188 -12.69 -15.51 12.26
N LEU A 189 -13.98 -15.63 12.61
CA LEU A 189 -14.55 -16.85 13.19
C LEU A 189 -14.82 -17.94 12.15
N PHE A 190 -14.76 -17.61 10.86
CA PHE A 190 -15.03 -18.51 9.75
C PHE A 190 -13.79 -18.69 8.86
N ASP A 191 -13.77 -19.77 8.07
CA ASP A 191 -12.71 -20.02 7.09
C ASP A 191 -12.60 -18.88 6.06
N HIS A 192 -11.40 -18.69 5.49
CA HIS A 192 -11.05 -17.56 4.61
C HIS A 192 -12.01 -17.35 3.43
N GLU A 193 -12.60 -18.41 2.87
CA GLU A 193 -13.58 -18.29 1.77
C GLU A 193 -14.93 -17.76 2.25
N ILE A 194 -15.42 -18.26 3.38
CA ILE A 194 -16.68 -17.84 3.99
C ILE A 194 -16.52 -16.42 4.55
N GLY A 195 -15.41 -16.14 5.23
CA GLY A 195 -15.06 -14.81 5.71
C GLY A 195 -14.98 -13.78 4.58
N GLY A 196 -14.37 -14.14 3.45
CA GLY A 196 -14.33 -13.29 2.25
C GLY A 196 -15.71 -13.01 1.65
N PHE A 197 -16.60 -14.01 1.63
CA PHE A 197 -17.98 -13.83 1.19
C PHE A 197 -18.80 -12.96 2.16
N MET A 198 -18.60 -13.12 3.47
CA MET A 198 -19.27 -12.32 4.50
C MET A 198 -18.81 -10.86 4.49
N ALA A 199 -17.53 -10.60 4.23
CA ALA A 199 -16.97 -9.27 4.09
C ALA A 199 -17.64 -8.47 2.95
N LEU A 200 -18.10 -9.13 1.88
CA LEU A 200 -18.82 -8.47 0.77
C LEU A 200 -20.16 -7.85 1.19
N PHE A 201 -20.82 -8.39 2.23
CA PHE A 201 -22.10 -7.93 2.77
C PHE A 201 -21.96 -6.98 3.98
N GLY A 202 -20.74 -6.72 4.44
CA GLY A 202 -20.51 -5.76 5.53
C GLY A 202 -20.83 -4.34 5.09
N SER A 203 -21.80 -3.68 5.73
CA SER A 203 -21.94 -2.22 5.58
C SER A 203 -20.86 -1.46 6.34
N GLY A 204 -20.38 -1.99 7.48
CA GLY A 204 -19.37 -1.34 8.32
C GLY A 204 -18.01 -1.15 7.64
N THR A 205 -17.48 -2.19 6.99
CA THR A 205 -16.17 -2.15 6.31
C THR A 205 -16.14 -1.15 5.15
N ARG A 206 -17.22 -1.10 4.37
CA ARG A 206 -17.40 -0.14 3.28
C ARG A 206 -17.55 1.29 3.80
N PHE A 207 -18.23 1.46 4.94
CA PHE A 207 -18.35 2.76 5.59
C PHE A 207 -16.96 3.29 5.98
N GLU A 208 -16.15 2.47 6.65
CA GLU A 208 -14.80 2.84 7.07
C GLU A 208 -13.92 3.27 5.88
N ALA A 209 -13.96 2.53 4.77
CA ALA A 209 -13.26 2.91 3.54
C ALA A 209 -13.63 4.31 3.05
N ILE A 210 -14.92 4.65 3.00
CA ILE A 210 -15.41 5.98 2.57
C ILE A 210 -15.02 7.08 3.58
N THR A 211 -15.08 6.80 4.89
CA THR A 211 -14.71 7.78 5.92
C THR A 211 -13.23 8.20 5.88
N ARG A 212 -12.36 7.39 5.26
CA ARG A 212 -10.96 7.76 5.01
C ARG A 212 -10.79 8.80 3.90
N GLY A 213 -11.86 9.23 3.23
CA GLY A 213 -11.76 10.15 2.09
C GLY A 213 -11.49 9.43 0.77
N VAL A 214 -11.82 8.14 0.70
CA VAL A 214 -11.66 7.30 -0.48
C VAL A 214 -13.03 6.89 -0.98
N LEU A 215 -13.45 7.44 -2.13
CA LEU A 215 -14.73 7.13 -2.74
C LEU A 215 -14.56 6.05 -3.80
N ASP A 216 -14.95 4.82 -3.48
CA ASP A 216 -15.04 3.72 -4.45
C ASP A 216 -16.47 3.56 -4.96
N LEU A 217 -16.64 3.49 -6.29
CA LEU A 217 -17.95 3.33 -6.92
C LEU A 217 -18.69 2.08 -6.42
N ARG A 218 -17.96 1.02 -6.08
CA ARG A 218 -18.55 -0.24 -5.57
C ARG A 218 -19.27 -0.04 -4.25
N ASP A 219 -18.74 0.83 -3.38
CA ASP A 219 -19.26 1.05 -2.03
C ASP A 219 -20.51 1.93 -2.09
N LEU A 220 -20.50 2.96 -2.96
CA LEU A 220 -21.68 3.78 -3.22
C LEU A 220 -22.81 2.96 -3.84
N TYR A 221 -22.50 2.11 -4.82
CA TYR A 221 -23.50 1.25 -5.45
C TYR A 221 -24.06 0.22 -4.47
N TYR A 222 -23.25 -0.30 -3.54
CA TYR A 222 -23.72 -1.21 -2.50
C TYR A 222 -24.85 -0.59 -1.67
N TYR A 223 -24.69 0.62 -1.16
CA TYR A 223 -25.77 1.30 -0.42
C TYR A 223 -27.00 1.57 -1.28
N LEU A 224 -26.81 2.01 -2.52
CA LEU A 224 -27.91 2.22 -3.47
C LEU A 224 -28.67 0.92 -3.78
N SER A 225 -27.97 -0.21 -3.83
CA SER A 225 -28.58 -1.52 -4.04
C SER A 225 -29.49 -1.92 -2.87
N ILE A 226 -29.06 -1.68 -1.62
CA ILE A 226 -29.90 -1.90 -0.43
C ILE A 226 -31.15 -1.01 -0.49
N VAL A 227 -30.97 0.28 -0.79
CA VAL A 227 -32.09 1.22 -0.95
C VAL A 227 -33.08 0.69 -2.01
N GLY A 228 -32.59 0.31 -3.18
CA GLY A 228 -33.42 -0.23 -4.26
C GLY A 228 -34.18 -1.50 -3.87
N VAL A 229 -33.50 -2.47 -3.25
CA VAL A 229 -34.09 -3.74 -2.79
C VAL A 229 -35.19 -3.47 -1.75
N PHE A 230 -34.92 -2.70 -0.71
CA PHE A 230 -35.90 -2.51 0.36
C PHE A 230 -37.07 -1.59 -0.06
N LEU A 231 -36.86 -0.60 -0.93
CA LEU A 231 -37.95 0.20 -1.48
C LEU A 231 -38.84 -0.62 -2.43
N THR A 232 -38.26 -1.52 -3.25
CA THR A 232 -39.05 -2.41 -4.12
C THR A 232 -39.83 -3.46 -3.32
N LEU A 233 -39.24 -3.99 -2.24
CA LEU A 233 -39.94 -4.86 -1.29
C LEU A 233 -41.06 -4.14 -0.54
N ASN A 234 -40.86 -2.87 -0.17
CA ASN A 234 -41.91 -2.03 0.43
C ASN A 234 -43.07 -1.79 -0.54
N LEU A 235 -42.75 -1.43 -1.79
CA LEU A 235 -43.74 -1.28 -2.85
C LEU A 235 -44.57 -2.56 -3.04
N PHE A 236 -43.91 -3.71 -3.10
CA PHE A 236 -44.59 -5.00 -3.22
C PHE A 236 -45.48 -5.30 -2.00
N SER A 237 -45.02 -4.97 -0.79
CA SER A 237 -45.80 -5.15 0.45
C SER A 237 -47.09 -4.34 0.43
N LEU A 238 -47.05 -3.08 -0.02
CA LEU A 238 -48.23 -2.21 -0.13
C LEU A 238 -49.17 -2.67 -1.25
N GLU A 239 -48.63 -3.05 -2.40
CA GLU A 239 -49.44 -3.51 -3.53
C GLU A 239 -50.16 -4.84 -3.18
N ARG A 240 -49.49 -5.73 -2.43
CA ARG A 240 -50.10 -6.97 -1.92
C ARG A 240 -51.28 -6.70 -0.99
N MET A 241 -51.27 -5.63 -0.20
CA MET A 241 -52.41 -5.24 0.64
C MET A 241 -53.62 -4.80 -0.19
N ARG A 242 -53.41 -4.20 -1.37
CA ARG A 242 -54.50 -3.83 -2.30
C ARG A 242 -55.20 -5.04 -2.92
N TRP A 243 -54.55 -6.20 -2.92
CA TRP A 243 -55.10 -7.43 -3.49
C TRP A 243 -55.94 -8.25 -2.51
N ALA A 244 -56.07 -7.83 -1.24
CA ALA A 244 -56.62 -8.64 -0.16
C ALA A 244 -58.07 -9.16 -0.36
N SER A 245 -58.79 -8.68 -1.37
CA SER A 245 -60.14 -9.11 -1.75
C SER A 245 -60.25 -9.78 -3.13
N ASN A 246 -59.15 -9.90 -3.89
CA ASN A 246 -59.16 -10.34 -5.29
C ASN A 246 -58.52 -11.74 -5.43
N PRO A 247 -59.09 -12.70 -6.19
CA PRO A 247 -58.46 -13.99 -6.42
C PRO A 247 -57.08 -13.84 -7.07
N ILE A 248 -56.17 -14.78 -6.80
CA ILE A 248 -54.79 -14.74 -7.30
C ILE A 248 -54.82 -14.70 -8.84
N SER A 249 -54.43 -13.57 -9.42
CA SER A 249 -54.44 -13.34 -10.85
C SER A 249 -53.03 -13.50 -11.46
N VAL A 250 -52.95 -13.67 -12.79
CA VAL A 250 -51.67 -13.65 -13.53
C VAL A 250 -50.89 -12.37 -13.25
N ARG A 251 -51.58 -11.24 -13.06
CA ARG A 251 -50.98 -9.95 -12.71
C ARG A 251 -50.33 -9.96 -11.33
N HIS A 252 -50.88 -10.67 -10.34
CA HIS A 252 -50.24 -10.82 -9.02
C HIS A 252 -48.92 -11.61 -9.14
N ARG A 253 -48.91 -12.67 -9.96
CA ARG A 253 -47.70 -13.45 -10.24
C ARG A 253 -46.64 -12.62 -10.99
N GLN A 254 -47.06 -11.81 -11.97
CA GLN A 254 -46.18 -10.90 -12.69
C GLN A 254 -45.53 -9.86 -11.76
N TRP A 255 -46.27 -9.31 -10.79
CA TRP A 255 -45.68 -8.43 -9.77
C TRP A 255 -44.65 -9.14 -8.90
N GLY A 256 -44.92 -10.38 -8.49
CA GLY A 256 -43.95 -11.19 -7.76
C GLY A 256 -42.67 -11.43 -8.56
N TRP A 257 -42.78 -11.80 -9.83
CA TRP A 257 -41.63 -11.94 -10.73
C TRP A 257 -40.90 -10.63 -10.98
N ALA A 258 -41.61 -9.51 -11.17
CA ALA A 258 -41.00 -8.20 -11.37
C ALA A 258 -40.18 -7.77 -10.15
N THR A 259 -40.71 -7.95 -8.93
CA THR A 259 -39.97 -7.69 -7.70
C THR A 259 -38.78 -8.64 -7.55
N GLY A 260 -38.96 -9.94 -7.82
CA GLY A 260 -37.88 -10.93 -7.78
C GLY A 260 -36.75 -10.61 -8.75
N LEU A 261 -37.07 -10.24 -9.98
CA LEU A 261 -36.09 -9.83 -11.00
C LEU A 261 -35.40 -8.51 -10.63
N ALA A 262 -36.11 -7.54 -10.05
CA ALA A 262 -35.50 -6.29 -9.59
C ALA A 262 -34.47 -6.56 -8.47
N VAL A 263 -34.83 -7.38 -7.48
CA VAL A 263 -33.91 -7.79 -6.40
C VAL A 263 -32.72 -8.57 -6.97
N ALA A 264 -32.96 -9.54 -7.85
CA ALA A 264 -31.91 -10.30 -8.50
C ALA A 264 -30.97 -9.40 -9.31
N ASN A 265 -31.48 -8.38 -10.00
CA ASN A 265 -30.69 -7.42 -10.76
C ASN A 265 -29.78 -6.59 -9.84
N PHE A 266 -30.28 -6.10 -8.71
CA PHE A 266 -29.45 -5.37 -7.74
C PHE A 266 -28.32 -6.24 -7.17
N ILE A 267 -28.61 -7.52 -6.88
CA ILE A 267 -27.61 -8.47 -6.39
C ILE A 267 -26.58 -8.77 -7.49
N ALA A 268 -27.03 -9.08 -8.71
CA ALA A 268 -26.16 -9.41 -9.84
C ALA A 268 -25.24 -8.24 -10.22
N ALA A 269 -25.77 -7.00 -10.22
CA ALA A 269 -24.97 -5.82 -10.48
C ALA A 269 -23.90 -5.58 -9.41
N ASN A 270 -24.20 -5.88 -8.13
CA ASN A 270 -23.23 -5.80 -7.05
C ASN A 270 -22.09 -6.81 -7.25
N LEU A 271 -22.43 -8.06 -7.62
CA LEU A 271 -21.45 -9.10 -7.95
C LEU A 271 -20.60 -8.75 -9.17
N TRP A 272 -21.21 -8.12 -10.19
CA TRP A 272 -20.51 -7.68 -11.39
C TRP A 272 -19.55 -6.49 -11.13
N LEU A 273 -19.90 -5.60 -10.19
CA LEU A 273 -19.05 -4.47 -9.78
C LEU A 273 -17.94 -4.88 -8.79
N ALA A 274 -18.08 -6.00 -8.08
CA ALA A 274 -17.09 -6.47 -7.10
C ALA A 274 -15.63 -6.52 -7.61
N PRO A 275 -15.32 -7.00 -8.83
CA PRO A 275 -13.94 -7.01 -9.35
C PRO A 275 -13.44 -5.64 -9.84
N ILE A 276 -14.32 -4.63 -9.97
CA ILE A 276 -13.99 -3.32 -10.54
C ILE A 276 -13.42 -2.42 -9.43
N GLY A 277 -12.16 -2.65 -9.05
CA GLY A 277 -11.45 -1.87 -8.01
C GLY A 277 -10.67 -0.65 -8.52
N TRP A 278 -10.78 -0.31 -9.80
CA TRP A 278 -10.00 0.79 -10.41
C TRP A 278 -10.75 2.13 -10.45
N VAL A 279 -12.09 2.12 -10.30
CA VAL A 279 -12.92 3.34 -10.28
C VAL A 279 -12.99 3.87 -8.84
N ARG A 280 -11.90 4.50 -8.42
CA ARG A 280 -11.73 5.07 -7.07
C ARG A 280 -11.27 6.51 -7.18
N ALA A 281 -11.91 7.39 -6.42
CA ALA A 281 -11.50 8.78 -6.26
C ALA A 281 -10.96 8.99 -4.84
N ASP A 282 -9.70 9.41 -4.73
CA ASP A 282 -9.13 9.92 -3.50
C ASP A 282 -9.43 11.41 -3.41
N ILE A 283 -10.21 11.81 -2.40
CA ILE A 283 -10.60 13.20 -2.15
C ILE A 283 -9.80 13.83 -1.01
N THR A 284 -8.78 13.14 -0.49
CA THR A 284 -7.92 13.67 0.58
C THR A 284 -7.02 14.80 0.09
N GLN A 285 -6.68 15.69 1.02
CA GLN A 285 -5.77 16.79 0.72
C GLN A 285 -4.36 16.26 0.46
N GLY A 286 -3.88 16.42 -0.79
CA GLY A 286 -2.57 15.92 -1.20
C GLY A 286 -2.59 14.45 -1.68
N SER A 287 -3.76 13.85 -1.85
CA SER A 287 -3.94 12.49 -2.39
C SER A 287 -3.11 11.45 -1.62
N ILE A 288 -3.18 11.52 -0.28
CA ILE A 288 -2.34 10.74 0.66
C ILE A 288 -2.63 9.23 0.52
N TYR A 289 -3.82 8.88 0.02
CA TYR A 289 -4.22 7.51 -0.26
C TYR A 289 -4.15 7.16 -1.74
N SER A 290 -3.23 7.81 -2.45
CA SER A 290 -2.84 7.47 -3.81
C SER A 290 -1.33 7.26 -3.86
N LEU A 291 -0.90 6.06 -4.27
CA LEU A 291 0.51 5.81 -4.49
C LEU A 291 0.99 6.56 -5.73
N SER A 292 2.21 7.09 -5.65
CA SER A 292 2.90 7.69 -6.79
C SER A 292 3.04 6.70 -7.95
N GLU A 293 3.15 7.24 -9.16
CA GLU A 293 3.31 6.42 -10.36
C GLU A 293 4.58 5.54 -10.28
N ALA A 294 5.67 6.08 -9.72
CA ALA A 294 6.92 5.36 -9.49
C ALA A 294 6.72 4.14 -8.57
N THR A 295 6.00 4.30 -7.46
CA THR A 295 5.66 3.20 -6.55
C THR A 295 4.83 2.13 -7.26
N ARG A 296 3.83 2.53 -8.05
CA ARG A 296 2.99 1.58 -8.81
C ARG A 296 3.79 0.78 -9.84
N GLN A 297 4.69 1.45 -10.56
CA GLN A 297 5.57 0.78 -11.51
C GLN A 297 6.48 -0.23 -10.80
N GLN A 298 7.03 0.12 -9.64
CA GLN A 298 7.87 -0.78 -8.87
C GLN A 298 7.11 -2.03 -8.40
N LEU A 299 5.87 -1.86 -7.92
CA LEU A 299 5.01 -2.99 -7.52
C LEU A 299 4.61 -3.88 -8.71
N ALA A 300 4.46 -3.32 -9.90
CA ALA A 300 4.07 -4.08 -11.10
C ALA A 300 5.16 -5.06 -11.57
N VAL A 301 6.43 -4.76 -11.31
CA VAL A 301 7.59 -5.57 -11.71
C VAL A 301 7.84 -6.76 -10.76
N LEU A 302 7.24 -6.75 -9.56
CA LEU A 302 7.39 -7.84 -8.60
C LEU A 302 6.83 -9.16 -9.15
N ARG A 303 7.60 -10.25 -8.97
CA ARG A 303 7.27 -11.61 -9.42
C ARG A 303 6.81 -12.52 -8.28
N GLU A 304 7.47 -12.42 -7.14
CA GLU A 304 7.14 -13.12 -5.89
C GLU A 304 6.19 -12.26 -5.03
N PRO A 305 5.48 -12.85 -4.05
CA PRO A 305 4.71 -12.08 -3.09
C PRO A 305 5.63 -11.27 -2.15
N LEU A 306 5.44 -9.96 -2.12
CA LEU A 306 6.00 -9.03 -1.16
C LEU A 306 5.20 -9.04 0.14
N LEU A 307 5.86 -9.23 1.27
CA LEU A 307 5.28 -9.08 2.60
C LEU A 307 5.70 -7.73 3.19
N ILE A 308 4.72 -6.91 3.57
CA ILE A 308 4.96 -5.70 4.36
C ILE A 308 4.28 -5.89 5.72
N ARG A 309 5.07 -6.03 6.79
CA ARG A 309 4.56 -6.26 8.14
C ARG A 309 4.86 -5.07 9.03
N GLY A 310 3.82 -4.47 9.62
CA GLY A 310 3.95 -3.37 10.57
C GLY A 310 3.83 -3.84 12.00
N TYR A 311 4.83 -3.51 12.82
CA TYR A 311 4.85 -3.78 14.26
C TYR A 311 4.50 -2.51 15.03
N PHE A 312 3.28 -2.48 15.57
CA PHE A 312 2.74 -1.31 16.27
C PHE A 312 2.15 -1.71 17.63
N SER A 313 2.61 -1.08 18.71
CA SER A 313 2.04 -1.32 20.03
C SER A 313 0.71 -0.59 20.23
N ALA A 314 -0.30 -1.26 20.79
CA ALA A 314 -1.60 -0.65 21.09
C ALA A 314 -1.50 0.50 22.10
N LYS A 315 -0.58 0.37 23.07
CA LYS A 315 -0.17 1.48 23.96
C LYS A 315 1.17 2.03 23.47
N THR A 316 1.17 3.27 23.06
CA THR A 316 2.35 3.96 22.50
C THR A 316 2.43 5.39 23.05
N HIS A 317 3.52 6.09 22.75
CA HIS A 317 3.70 7.48 23.13
C HIS A 317 2.57 8.35 22.50
N PRO A 318 2.00 9.34 23.20
CA PRO A 318 0.92 10.18 22.68
C PRO A 318 1.23 10.88 21.36
N LEU A 319 2.51 11.24 21.12
CA LEU A 319 2.96 11.84 19.85
C LEU A 319 3.06 10.82 18.70
N LEU A 320 3.14 9.52 18.97
CA LEU A 320 3.23 8.46 17.96
C LEU A 320 1.87 7.82 17.66
N ALA A 321 0.99 7.76 18.66
CA ALA A 321 -0.38 7.28 18.51
C ALA A 321 -1.11 7.81 17.26
N PRO A 322 -1.04 9.12 16.90
CA PRO A 322 -1.72 9.63 15.72
C PRO A 322 -1.06 9.24 14.39
N LEU A 323 0.19 8.77 14.40
CA LEU A 323 0.92 8.39 13.18
C LEU A 323 0.64 6.94 12.76
N VAL A 324 0.31 6.06 13.72
CA VAL A 324 0.02 4.64 13.45
C VAL A 324 -1.11 4.48 12.43
N PRO A 325 -2.29 5.12 12.57
CA PRO A 325 -3.37 4.99 11.58
C PRO A 325 -2.94 5.46 10.18
N GLN A 326 -2.15 6.53 10.08
CA GLN A 326 -1.67 7.06 8.81
C GLN A 326 -0.79 6.05 8.06
N ILE A 327 0.14 5.39 8.77
CA ILE A 327 0.96 4.32 8.18
C ILE A 327 0.10 3.10 7.81
N LYS A 328 -0.81 2.68 8.68
CA LYS A 328 -1.71 1.54 8.40
C LYS A 328 -2.50 1.77 7.12
N ASP A 329 -3.03 2.97 6.95
CA ASP A 329 -3.77 3.34 5.75
C ASP A 329 -2.87 3.37 4.50
N LEU A 330 -1.67 3.96 4.60
CA LEU A 330 -0.70 3.95 3.50
C LEU A 330 -0.36 2.51 3.08
N LEU A 331 -0.10 1.62 4.04
CA LEU A 331 0.19 0.22 3.75
C LEU A 331 -1.01 -0.49 3.11
N ALA A 332 -2.24 -0.17 3.53
CA ALA A 332 -3.44 -0.69 2.86
C ALA A 332 -3.46 -0.32 1.36
N GLU A 333 -2.95 0.85 0.98
CA GLU A 333 -2.80 1.22 -0.44
C GLU A 333 -1.78 0.36 -1.19
N TYR A 334 -0.67 0.00 -0.55
CA TYR A 334 0.28 -0.96 -1.13
C TYR A 334 -0.36 -2.33 -1.37
N ALA A 335 -1.19 -2.81 -0.43
CA ALA A 335 -1.94 -4.05 -0.61
C ALA A 335 -2.91 -3.96 -1.81
N VAL A 336 -3.65 -2.86 -1.93
CA VAL A 336 -4.60 -2.64 -3.03
C VAL A 336 -3.88 -2.55 -4.37
N ALA A 337 -2.78 -1.79 -4.45
CA ALA A 337 -2.00 -1.60 -5.68
C ALA A 337 -1.24 -2.87 -6.10
N GLY A 338 -0.67 -3.61 -5.15
CA GLY A 338 0.04 -4.86 -5.38
C GLY A 338 -0.87 -6.07 -5.62
N ARG A 339 -2.17 -5.95 -5.33
CA ARG A 339 -3.17 -7.03 -5.45
C ARG A 339 -2.69 -8.29 -4.74
N SER A 340 -2.69 -9.45 -5.40
CA SER A 340 -2.23 -10.72 -4.84
C SER A 340 -0.72 -10.81 -4.62
N ARG A 341 0.07 -9.85 -5.09
CA ARG A 341 1.53 -9.84 -4.96
C ARG A 341 2.02 -9.06 -3.74
N THR A 342 1.16 -8.33 -3.04
CA THR A 342 1.55 -7.60 -1.84
C THR A 342 0.63 -7.98 -0.70
N ARG A 343 1.20 -8.60 0.34
CA ARG A 343 0.51 -8.95 1.57
C ARG A 343 0.92 -7.98 2.66
N VAL A 344 -0.07 -7.39 3.33
CA VAL A 344 0.15 -6.45 4.43
C VAL A 344 -0.39 -7.03 5.72
N GLU A 345 0.42 -6.99 6.77
CA GLU A 345 0.07 -7.52 8.08
C GLU A 345 0.39 -6.51 9.18
N PHE A 346 -0.46 -6.46 10.20
CA PHE A 346 -0.25 -5.63 11.38
C PHE A 346 -0.16 -6.54 12.59
N VAL A 347 0.94 -6.44 13.32
CA VAL A 347 1.21 -7.24 14.52
C VAL A 347 1.46 -6.30 15.68
N ASP A 348 0.89 -6.61 16.83
CA ASP A 348 1.26 -5.95 18.08
C ASP A 348 2.09 -6.92 18.93
N PRO A 349 3.42 -6.73 19.02
CA PRO A 349 4.30 -7.57 19.82
C PRO A 349 3.93 -7.62 21.30
N THR A 350 3.18 -6.64 21.82
CA THR A 350 2.87 -6.58 23.25
C THR A 350 1.75 -7.53 23.67
N HIS A 351 0.98 -8.07 22.72
CA HIS A 351 -0.13 -8.97 23.00
C HIS A 351 0.28 -10.45 23.02
N ASP A 352 1.33 -10.82 22.28
CA ASP A 352 1.74 -12.20 22.07
C ASP A 352 3.26 -12.37 22.15
N ARG A 353 3.70 -13.34 22.97
CA ARG A 353 5.12 -13.61 23.21
C ARG A 353 5.81 -14.18 21.97
N ASP A 354 5.13 -15.03 21.20
CA ASP A 354 5.71 -15.63 20.01
C ASP A 354 6.00 -14.56 18.94
N SER A 355 5.06 -13.60 18.80
CA SER A 355 5.22 -12.43 17.93
C SER A 355 6.37 -11.50 18.38
N GLU A 356 6.56 -11.30 19.68
CA GLU A 356 7.69 -10.54 20.24
C GLU A 356 9.04 -11.23 19.99
N GLU A 357 9.10 -12.55 20.20
CA GLU A 357 10.29 -13.36 19.94
C GLU A 357 10.63 -13.39 18.44
N GLU A 358 9.65 -13.51 17.54
CA GLU A 358 9.86 -13.43 16.09
C GLU A 358 10.41 -12.05 15.71
N ALA A 359 9.81 -10.97 16.21
CA ALA A 359 10.24 -9.60 15.93
C ALA A 359 11.70 -9.36 16.36
N ALA A 360 12.05 -9.79 17.57
CA ALA A 360 13.39 -9.60 18.12
C ALA A 360 14.45 -10.52 17.49
N SER A 361 14.13 -11.80 17.28
CA SER A 361 15.10 -12.80 16.83
C SER A 361 15.33 -12.77 15.32
N ARG A 362 14.25 -12.62 14.55
CA ARG A 362 14.31 -12.68 13.08
C ARG A 362 14.62 -11.33 12.45
N TYR A 363 14.00 -10.27 12.96
CA TYR A 363 14.09 -8.93 12.36
C TYR A 363 14.89 -7.93 13.19
N GLY A 364 15.31 -8.30 14.40
CA GLY A 364 16.10 -7.41 15.27
C GLY A 364 15.31 -6.25 15.86
N ILE A 365 13.97 -6.31 15.83
CA ILE A 365 13.08 -5.25 16.29
C ILE A 365 12.99 -5.29 17.81
N ARG A 366 13.19 -4.13 18.45
CA ARG A 366 13.14 -3.98 19.91
C ARG A 366 12.31 -2.76 20.27
N PRO A 367 11.63 -2.77 21.43
CA PRO A 367 10.81 -1.66 21.83
C PRO A 367 11.69 -0.47 22.20
N VAL A 368 11.25 0.72 21.81
CA VAL A 368 11.90 1.98 22.18
C VAL A 368 11.23 2.53 23.44
N PRO A 369 11.95 2.75 24.54
CA PRO A 369 11.40 3.32 25.76
C PRO A 369 11.22 4.84 25.61
N PHE A 370 10.00 5.33 25.74
CA PHE A 370 9.69 6.76 25.79
C PHE A 370 9.28 7.18 27.19
N GLN A 371 9.81 8.30 27.67
CA GLN A 371 9.37 8.91 28.92
C GLN A 371 8.12 9.74 28.65
N THR A 372 7.00 9.34 29.24
CA THR A 372 5.74 10.10 29.21
C THR A 372 5.48 10.70 30.58
N ALA A 373 5.07 11.96 30.63
CA ALA A 373 4.54 12.57 31.84
C ALA A 373 3.03 12.73 31.67
N ASP A 374 2.25 11.90 32.35
CA ASP A 374 0.82 12.12 32.51
C ASP A 374 0.60 13.15 33.64
N ARG A 375 -0.58 13.75 33.74
CA ARG A 375 -0.90 14.83 34.71
C ARG A 375 -0.64 14.45 36.19
N TYR A 376 -0.42 13.17 36.47
CA TYR A 376 -0.21 12.62 37.81
C TYR A 376 1.09 11.81 37.97
N GLN A 377 1.72 11.27 36.91
CA GLN A 377 2.90 10.41 37.02
C GLN A 377 3.79 10.45 35.76
N ALA A 378 5.11 10.35 35.96
CA ALA A 378 6.05 10.02 34.90
C ALA A 378 6.10 8.50 34.72
N ALA A 379 5.75 8.00 33.55
CA ALA A 379 5.76 6.59 33.18
C ALA A 379 6.63 6.38 31.93
N VAL A 380 7.42 5.31 31.93
CA VAL A 380 8.14 4.87 30.74
C VAL A 380 7.22 3.94 29.94
N VAL A 381 6.93 4.31 28.70
CA VAL A 381 6.12 3.51 27.77
C VAL A 381 7.07 2.95 26.71
N ASN A 382 7.16 1.63 26.67
CA ASN A 382 7.86 0.90 25.61
C ASN A 382 6.96 0.84 24.38
N SER A 383 7.45 1.33 23.25
CA SER A 383 6.67 1.41 22.02
C SER A 383 7.38 0.75 20.85
N TYR A 384 6.59 0.05 20.04
CA TYR A 384 7.00 -0.51 18.76
C TYR A 384 6.44 0.36 17.63
N PHE A 385 7.30 0.76 16.71
CA PHE A 385 6.93 1.56 15.53
C PHE A 385 7.90 1.23 14.39
N ASP A 386 7.73 0.02 13.85
CA ASP A 386 8.69 -0.56 12.90
C ASP A 386 7.93 -1.23 11.75
N LEU A 387 8.53 -1.19 10.54
CA LEU A 387 8.02 -1.87 9.36
C LEU A 387 9.06 -2.85 8.85
N VAL A 388 8.63 -4.05 8.48
CA VAL A 388 9.45 -5.05 7.79
C VAL A 388 8.95 -5.20 6.37
N ILE A 389 9.84 -5.01 5.41
CA ILE A 389 9.61 -5.27 4.00
C ILE A 389 10.40 -6.54 3.66
N ALA A 390 9.70 -7.61 3.35
CA ALA A 390 10.31 -8.91 3.02
C ALA A 390 9.89 -9.37 1.62
N TYR A 391 10.86 -9.83 0.84
CA TYR A 391 10.68 -10.34 -0.52
C TYR A 391 11.56 -11.57 -0.72
N GLY A 392 10.93 -12.74 -0.80
CA GLY A 392 11.65 -14.02 -0.81
C GLY A 392 12.40 -14.26 0.50
N ASP A 393 13.72 -14.45 0.42
CA ASP A 393 14.62 -14.62 1.58
C ASP A 393 15.25 -13.29 2.06
N GLN A 394 15.08 -12.20 1.32
CA GLN A 394 15.61 -10.89 1.65
C GLN A 394 14.59 -10.07 2.45
N TYR A 395 15.07 -9.28 3.40
CA TYR A 395 14.23 -8.36 4.16
C TYR A 395 14.99 -7.07 4.53
N GLU A 396 14.22 -6.02 4.78
CA GLU A 396 14.69 -4.75 5.30
C GLU A 396 13.74 -4.25 6.38
N THR A 397 14.29 -3.70 7.46
CA THR A 397 13.53 -3.16 8.59
C THR A 397 13.66 -1.65 8.60
N LEU A 398 12.54 -0.95 8.64
CA LEU A 398 12.44 0.50 8.79
C LEU A 398 11.97 0.81 10.21
N GLY A 399 12.78 1.54 10.97
CA GLY A 399 12.47 1.89 12.35
C GLY A 399 12.08 3.34 12.53
N PHE A 400 12.08 3.79 13.78
CA PHE A 400 11.75 5.16 14.18
C PHE A 400 12.53 6.23 13.38
N ARG A 401 13.83 6.03 13.17
CA ARG A 401 14.69 7.02 12.47
C ARG A 401 14.38 7.17 10.98
N ASP A 402 13.82 6.12 10.38
CA ASP A 402 13.50 6.09 8.96
C ASP A 402 12.12 6.69 8.69
N LEU A 403 11.19 6.45 9.62
CA LEU A 403 9.77 6.77 9.43
C LEU A 403 9.32 8.06 10.11
N ILE A 404 10.07 8.57 11.08
CA ILE A 404 9.65 9.70 11.92
C ILE A 404 10.64 10.85 11.83
N GLU A 405 10.11 12.06 11.64
CA GLU A 405 10.81 13.32 11.72
C GLU A 405 10.32 14.10 12.95
N VAL A 406 11.24 14.57 13.78
CA VAL A 406 10.93 15.39 14.94
C VAL A 406 11.28 16.84 14.62
N LYS A 407 10.27 17.70 14.53
CA LYS A 407 10.39 19.13 14.28
C LYS A 407 10.25 19.88 15.61
N ALA A 408 11.25 20.68 15.96
CA ALA A 408 11.16 21.54 17.13
C ALA A 408 10.25 22.74 16.80
N ARG A 409 9.13 22.88 17.51
CA ARG A 409 8.23 24.03 17.42
C ARG A 409 8.39 24.90 18.67
N GLY A 410 9.57 25.50 18.83
CA GLY A 410 9.94 26.32 19.99
C GLY A 410 10.65 25.55 21.12
N GLU A 411 10.89 26.20 22.26
CA GLU A 411 11.72 25.66 23.38
C GLU A 411 11.09 24.47 24.14
N ARG A 412 9.80 24.18 23.96
CA ARG A 412 9.08 23.12 24.72
C ARG A 412 8.13 22.22 23.93
N ASP A 413 7.77 22.56 22.69
CA ASP A 413 6.88 21.73 21.87
C ASP A 413 7.66 20.99 20.79
N LEU A 414 7.67 19.67 20.88
CA LEU A 414 8.17 18.77 19.85
C LEU A 414 6.98 18.34 18.97
N ASP A 415 7.07 18.63 17.68
CA ASP A 415 6.11 18.16 16.68
C ASP A 415 6.69 16.91 16.01
N VAL A 416 5.93 15.81 15.99
CA VAL A 416 6.41 14.52 15.50
C VAL A 416 5.55 14.14 14.29
N VAL A 417 6.19 14.03 13.13
CA VAL A 417 5.51 13.77 11.84
C VAL A 417 6.16 12.60 11.11
N LEU A 418 5.46 12.04 10.13
CA LEU A 418 6.01 10.98 9.28
C LEU A 418 7.01 11.56 8.28
N LYS A 419 8.18 10.93 8.16
CA LYS A 419 9.27 11.31 7.26
C LYS A 419 9.10 10.63 5.89
N ASN A 420 8.29 11.21 5.01
CA ASN A 420 8.05 10.71 3.63
C ASN A 420 7.92 9.17 3.55
N PRO A 421 6.93 8.57 4.24
CA PRO A 421 6.88 7.13 4.47
C PRO A 421 6.77 6.32 3.17
N GLU A 422 6.08 6.83 2.15
CA GLU A 422 6.00 6.18 0.83
C GLU A 422 7.39 6.00 0.20
N TYR A 423 8.23 7.05 0.25
CA TYR A 423 9.59 6.97 -0.29
C TYR A 423 10.42 5.91 0.45
N ALA A 424 10.38 5.92 1.79
CA ALA A 424 11.13 4.97 2.60
C ALA A 424 10.71 3.52 2.30
N ILE A 425 9.41 3.26 2.21
CA ILE A 425 8.86 1.93 1.89
C ILE A 425 9.21 1.52 0.46
N THR A 426 8.98 2.38 -0.54
CA THR A 426 9.28 2.07 -1.95
C THR A 426 10.77 1.85 -2.18
N ARG A 427 11.63 2.62 -1.51
CA ARG A 427 13.08 2.42 -1.52
C ARG A 427 13.46 1.05 -0.95
N ALA A 428 12.89 0.69 0.20
CA ALA A 428 13.14 -0.62 0.81
C ALA A 428 12.68 -1.77 -0.10
N ILE A 429 11.49 -1.65 -0.71
CA ILE A 429 10.98 -2.62 -1.70
C ILE A 429 11.96 -2.77 -2.87
N ARG A 430 12.46 -1.66 -3.42
CA ARG A 430 13.44 -1.69 -4.52
C ARG A 430 14.73 -2.39 -4.12
N LYS A 431 15.20 -2.16 -2.90
CA LYS A 431 16.43 -2.77 -2.37
C LYS A 431 16.30 -4.26 -2.15
N VAL A 432 15.24 -4.73 -1.47
CA VAL A 432 15.04 -6.18 -1.25
C VAL A 432 14.73 -6.91 -2.55
N ALA A 433 13.95 -6.30 -3.46
CA ALA A 433 13.68 -6.90 -4.76
C ALA A 433 14.95 -7.02 -5.62
N GLY A 434 15.78 -5.97 -5.63
CA GLY A 434 17.08 -6.00 -6.33
C GLY A 434 18.06 -7.01 -5.73
N ALA A 435 18.11 -7.13 -4.40
CA ALA A 435 18.94 -8.11 -3.71
C ALA A 435 18.52 -9.55 -4.01
N TYR A 436 17.21 -9.85 -3.99
CA TYR A 436 16.67 -11.15 -4.35
C TYR A 436 16.97 -11.50 -5.82
N GLN A 437 16.85 -10.52 -6.72
CA GLN A 437 17.16 -10.69 -8.14
C GLN A 437 18.65 -10.96 -8.38
N ALA A 438 19.54 -10.29 -7.66
CA ALA A 438 20.98 -10.53 -7.75
C ALA A 438 21.39 -11.94 -7.28
N GLY A 439 20.58 -12.58 -6.42
CA GLY A 439 20.76 -13.99 -6.04
C GLY A 439 20.12 -14.99 -7.01
N GLY A 440 19.30 -14.53 -7.97
CA GLY A 440 18.58 -15.36 -8.95
C GLY A 440 19.34 -15.61 -10.26
N ASN A 441 18.64 -16.13 -11.28
CA ASN A 441 19.23 -16.34 -12.62
C ASN A 441 19.20 -15.03 -13.45
N PRO A 442 20.35 -14.37 -13.72
CA PRO A 442 20.39 -13.08 -14.41
C PRO A 442 19.86 -13.14 -15.86
N PHE A 443 19.86 -14.32 -16.49
CA PHE A 443 19.40 -14.50 -17.86
C PHE A 443 17.89 -14.30 -18.06
N GLU A 444 17.07 -14.41 -17.00
CA GLU A 444 15.62 -14.25 -17.13
C GLU A 444 15.19 -12.80 -17.39
N MET A 445 16.03 -11.83 -17.02
CA MET A 445 15.70 -10.40 -17.09
C MET A 445 16.41 -9.66 -18.22
N LEU A 446 17.38 -10.30 -18.87
CA LEU A 446 18.04 -9.73 -20.05
C LEU A 446 17.00 -9.49 -21.16
N PRO A 447 16.82 -8.23 -21.61
CA PRO A 447 15.87 -7.88 -22.67
C PRO A 447 16.34 -8.35 -24.04
N HIS A 448 17.65 -8.50 -24.22
CA HIS A 448 18.30 -8.94 -25.45
C HIS A 448 19.26 -10.12 -25.17
N PRO A 449 19.54 -10.97 -26.18
CA PRO A 449 20.57 -12.01 -26.07
C PRO A 449 21.94 -11.38 -25.82
N VAL A 450 22.76 -12.03 -25.00
CA VAL A 450 24.13 -11.61 -24.69
C VAL A 450 25.11 -12.51 -25.44
N THR A 451 26.11 -11.92 -26.07
CA THR A 451 27.21 -12.65 -26.71
C THR A 451 28.43 -12.59 -25.81
N PHE A 452 28.92 -13.75 -25.37
CA PHE A 452 30.22 -13.86 -24.72
C PHE A 452 31.28 -14.10 -25.80
N THR A 453 32.25 -13.19 -25.91
CA THR A 453 33.40 -13.32 -26.82
C THR A 453 34.68 -13.45 -26.01
N GLY A 454 35.35 -14.59 -26.16
CA GLY A 454 36.68 -14.84 -25.57
C GLY A 454 37.78 -14.59 -26.58
N TYR A 455 38.60 -13.56 -26.35
CA TYR A 455 39.77 -13.24 -27.16
C TYR A 455 41.01 -13.87 -26.53
N PHE A 456 41.37 -15.07 -27.00
CA PHE A 456 42.42 -15.90 -26.40
C PHE A 456 43.47 -16.28 -27.44
N SER A 457 44.75 -16.11 -27.10
CA SER A 457 45.85 -16.72 -27.86
C SER A 457 45.78 -18.26 -27.80
N ALA A 458 46.44 -18.93 -28.73
CA ALA A 458 46.62 -20.38 -28.73
C ALA A 458 47.19 -20.90 -27.39
N ASP A 459 46.76 -22.10 -26.96
CA ASP A 459 47.11 -22.69 -25.66
C ASP A 459 48.63 -22.79 -25.40
N GLU A 460 49.43 -22.97 -26.46
CA GLU A 460 50.89 -23.05 -26.39
C GLU A 460 51.56 -21.74 -25.95
N LYS A 461 50.91 -20.60 -26.19
CA LYS A 461 51.39 -19.27 -25.80
C LYS A 461 50.92 -18.83 -24.42
N LEU A 462 49.87 -19.47 -23.88
CA LEU A 462 49.31 -19.09 -22.58
C LEU A 462 50.16 -19.63 -21.41
N PRO A 463 50.33 -18.86 -20.33
CA PRO A 463 50.85 -19.36 -19.05
C PRO A 463 50.01 -20.52 -18.50
N ASP A 464 50.64 -21.43 -17.75
CA ASP A 464 49.98 -22.65 -17.24
C ASP A 464 48.76 -22.35 -16.35
N SER A 465 48.81 -21.25 -15.57
CA SER A 465 47.69 -20.77 -14.75
C SER A 465 46.48 -20.34 -15.59
N LEU A 466 46.70 -19.67 -16.72
CA LEU A 466 45.64 -19.22 -17.62
C LEU A 466 45.09 -20.34 -18.50
N ARG A 467 45.88 -21.39 -18.81
CA ARG A 467 45.37 -22.61 -19.46
C ARG A 467 44.39 -23.36 -18.55
N THR A 468 44.71 -23.44 -17.26
CA THR A 468 43.80 -24.02 -16.26
C THR A 468 42.52 -23.20 -16.15
N LEU A 469 42.64 -21.87 -16.05
CA LEU A 469 41.49 -20.96 -16.01
C LEU A 469 40.61 -21.06 -17.27
N ARG A 470 41.20 -21.18 -18.47
CA ARG A 470 40.46 -21.37 -19.73
C ARG A 470 39.64 -22.67 -19.71
N THR A 471 40.18 -23.73 -19.13
CA THR A 471 39.49 -25.02 -18.99
C THR A 471 38.29 -24.89 -18.05
N ASP A 472 38.47 -24.22 -16.92
CA ASP A 472 37.40 -23.94 -15.96
C ASP A 472 36.32 -23.02 -16.57
N LEU A 473 36.74 -22.00 -17.32
CA LEU A 473 35.87 -21.09 -18.06
C LEU A 473 34.97 -21.85 -19.03
N ASN A 474 35.53 -22.75 -19.85
CA ASN A 474 34.74 -23.55 -20.79
C ASN A 474 33.69 -24.41 -20.07
N GLY A 475 34.04 -24.99 -18.92
CA GLY A 475 33.11 -25.75 -18.08
C GLY A 475 31.97 -24.89 -17.49
N LEU A 476 32.30 -23.67 -17.03
CA LEU A 476 31.31 -22.71 -16.54
C LEU A 476 30.39 -22.21 -17.66
N LEU A 477 30.94 -21.82 -18.81
CA LEU A 477 30.17 -21.35 -19.97
C LEU A 477 29.19 -22.42 -20.47
N ALA A 478 29.61 -23.69 -20.55
CA ALA A 478 28.69 -24.79 -20.90
C ALA A 478 27.52 -24.93 -19.91
N THR A 479 27.78 -24.71 -18.62
CA THR A 479 26.75 -24.71 -17.58
C THR A 479 25.83 -23.50 -17.70
N LEU A 480 26.38 -22.31 -17.99
CA LEU A 480 25.64 -21.07 -18.18
C LEU A 480 24.77 -21.12 -19.44
N THR A 481 25.27 -21.61 -20.57
CA THR A 481 24.47 -21.80 -21.80
C THR A 481 23.29 -22.74 -21.55
N LYS A 482 23.47 -23.79 -20.73
CA LYS A 482 22.36 -24.68 -20.34
C LYS A 482 21.31 -23.98 -19.47
N LYS A 483 21.70 -23.01 -18.65
CA LYS A 483 20.78 -22.18 -17.82
C LYS A 483 20.14 -21.04 -18.61
N ALA A 484 20.82 -20.49 -19.61
CA ALA A 484 20.42 -19.31 -20.38
C ALA A 484 19.56 -19.65 -21.62
N GLY A 485 19.67 -20.87 -22.15
CA GLY A 485 19.03 -21.25 -23.41
C GLY A 485 19.52 -20.36 -24.55
N ASP A 486 18.60 -19.86 -25.38
CA ASP A 486 18.89 -19.04 -26.57
C ASP A 486 19.38 -17.61 -26.24
N LYS A 487 19.46 -17.25 -24.95
CA LYS A 487 19.85 -15.89 -24.50
C LYS A 487 21.35 -15.69 -24.35
N LEU A 488 22.17 -16.75 -24.44
CA LEU A 488 23.63 -16.65 -24.35
C LEU A 488 24.28 -17.28 -25.59
N GLN A 489 24.96 -16.48 -26.39
CA GLN A 489 25.78 -16.93 -27.52
C GLN A 489 27.25 -16.93 -27.13
N LEU A 490 28.02 -17.91 -27.61
CA LEU A 490 29.45 -18.03 -27.32
C LEU A 490 30.24 -17.85 -28.62
N SER A 491 31.23 -16.97 -28.61
CA SER A 491 32.25 -16.80 -29.66
C SER A 491 33.65 -16.89 -29.05
N PHE A 492 34.57 -17.56 -29.72
CA PHE A 492 35.98 -17.61 -29.33
C PHE A 492 36.82 -17.23 -30.53
N GLU A 493 37.63 -16.20 -30.38
CA GLU A 493 38.44 -15.63 -31.46
C GLU A 493 39.89 -15.53 -31.01
N ASP A 494 40.81 -15.83 -31.93
CA ASP A 494 42.24 -15.65 -31.70
C ASP A 494 42.68 -14.31 -32.33
N PRO A 495 43.05 -13.30 -31.53
CA PRO A 495 43.48 -11.99 -32.03
C PRO A 495 44.68 -12.03 -32.98
N GLU A 496 45.49 -13.09 -32.90
CA GLU A 496 46.69 -13.26 -33.72
C GLU A 496 46.41 -14.03 -35.02
N ALA A 497 45.22 -14.58 -35.22
CA ALA A 497 44.81 -15.22 -36.46
C ALA A 497 44.56 -14.18 -37.57
N ALA A 498 44.79 -14.56 -38.84
CA ALA A 498 44.58 -13.73 -40.03
C ALA A 498 45.35 -12.38 -40.05
N ASP A 499 46.69 -12.44 -40.00
CA ASP A 499 47.61 -11.29 -40.11
C ASP A 499 47.37 -10.13 -39.11
N GLY A 500 46.78 -10.45 -37.95
CA GLY A 500 46.61 -9.52 -36.82
C GLY A 500 45.72 -8.33 -37.14
N SER A 501 44.74 -8.48 -38.05
CA SER A 501 43.72 -7.45 -38.28
C SER A 501 42.80 -7.31 -37.06
N LEU A 502 42.44 -8.43 -36.42
CA LEU A 502 41.61 -8.45 -35.20
C LEU A 502 42.33 -7.79 -34.02
N ALA A 503 43.62 -8.09 -33.80
CA ALA A 503 44.42 -7.44 -32.77
C ALA A 503 44.42 -5.90 -32.89
N ARG A 504 44.55 -5.36 -34.11
CA ARG A 504 44.49 -3.91 -34.37
C ARG A 504 43.10 -3.33 -34.12
N GLU A 505 42.05 -4.08 -34.42
CA GLU A 505 40.66 -3.68 -34.14
C GLU A 505 40.38 -3.66 -32.63
N LEU A 506 40.84 -4.66 -31.88
CA LEU A 506 40.69 -4.72 -30.42
C LEU A 506 41.45 -3.60 -29.71
N GLU A 507 42.63 -3.24 -30.21
CA GLU A 507 43.42 -2.12 -29.69
C GLU A 507 42.72 -0.78 -29.94
N GLN A 508 42.12 -0.58 -31.13
CA GLN A 508 41.37 0.66 -31.44
C GLN A 508 40.00 0.75 -30.75
N LYS A 509 39.27 -0.37 -30.65
CA LYS A 509 37.90 -0.43 -30.14
C LYS A 509 37.84 -0.54 -28.61
N TYR A 510 38.73 -1.32 -28.02
CA TYR A 510 38.73 -1.63 -26.59
C TYR A 510 40.01 -1.24 -25.85
N GLY A 511 41.08 -0.82 -26.55
CA GLY A 511 42.37 -0.55 -25.93
C GLY A 511 43.11 -1.81 -25.45
N PHE A 512 42.70 -2.99 -25.93
CA PHE A 512 43.33 -4.25 -25.54
C PHE A 512 44.68 -4.39 -26.24
N GLY A 513 45.69 -4.81 -25.49
CA GLY A 513 47.04 -5.03 -26.00
C GLY A 513 47.61 -6.38 -25.51
N PRO A 514 48.70 -6.86 -26.13
CA PRO A 514 49.34 -8.10 -25.72
C PRO A 514 49.88 -7.99 -24.28
N GLN A 515 49.60 -9.01 -23.47
CA GLN A 515 50.07 -9.12 -22.09
C GLN A 515 51.35 -9.95 -22.02
N ILE A 516 52.19 -9.68 -21.02
CA ILE A 516 53.43 -10.41 -20.78
C ILE A 516 53.41 -10.96 -19.35
N ALA A 517 53.51 -12.28 -19.19
CA ALA A 517 53.38 -12.94 -17.90
C ALA A 517 54.66 -12.89 -17.05
N SER A 518 55.82 -12.80 -17.70
CA SER A 518 57.12 -12.77 -17.02
C SER A 518 58.12 -11.94 -17.80
N LEU A 519 58.91 -11.13 -17.09
CA LEU A 519 60.02 -10.37 -17.67
C LEU A 519 61.19 -11.28 -18.12
N LEU A 520 61.23 -12.53 -17.65
CA LEU A 520 62.27 -13.50 -18.00
C LEU A 520 61.93 -14.31 -19.26
N ASP A 521 60.66 -14.37 -19.64
CA ASP A 521 60.16 -15.05 -20.85
C ASP A 521 59.04 -14.19 -21.47
N PRO A 522 59.39 -13.16 -22.26
CA PRO A 522 58.46 -12.17 -22.76
C PRO A 522 57.69 -12.72 -23.98
N ARG A 523 56.94 -13.81 -23.78
CA ARG A 523 55.98 -14.30 -24.76
C ARG A 523 54.68 -13.50 -24.62
N PRO A 524 54.34 -12.62 -25.60
CA PRO A 524 53.10 -11.90 -25.58
C PRO A 524 51.92 -12.86 -25.77
N PHE A 525 50.85 -12.66 -25.01
CA PHE A 525 49.61 -13.41 -25.14
C PHE A 525 48.39 -12.51 -24.96
N TRP A 526 47.24 -12.96 -25.44
CA TRP A 526 45.95 -12.30 -25.25
C TRP A 526 45.05 -13.14 -24.36
N PHE A 527 44.47 -12.52 -23.34
CA PHE A 527 43.46 -13.15 -22.49
C PHE A 527 42.41 -12.13 -22.06
N TYR A 528 41.43 -11.90 -22.93
CA TYR A 528 40.34 -10.95 -22.70
C TYR A 528 38.99 -11.65 -22.85
N MET A 529 38.05 -11.28 -21.99
CA MET A 529 36.69 -11.81 -21.96
C MET A 529 35.74 -10.63 -22.07
N VAL A 530 34.80 -10.67 -23.00
CA VAL A 530 33.84 -9.59 -23.24
C VAL A 530 32.43 -10.15 -23.31
N LEU A 531 31.49 -9.45 -22.69
CA LEU A 531 30.06 -9.67 -22.83
C LEU A 531 29.47 -8.50 -23.61
N GLU A 532 28.83 -8.78 -24.74
CA GLU A 532 28.19 -7.77 -25.59
C GLU A 532 26.67 -7.94 -25.58
N SER A 533 25.95 -6.83 -25.42
CA SER A 533 24.49 -6.77 -25.48
C SER A 533 24.03 -5.41 -26.00
N ASP A 534 23.24 -5.40 -27.08
CA ASP A 534 22.65 -4.19 -27.67
C ASP A 534 23.67 -3.05 -27.94
N GLY A 535 24.82 -3.41 -28.53
CA GLY A 535 25.88 -2.46 -28.88
C GLY A 535 26.77 -2.01 -27.71
N ASN A 536 26.45 -2.40 -26.47
CA ASN A 536 27.30 -2.17 -25.31
C ASN A 536 28.17 -3.40 -25.04
N ALA A 537 29.49 -3.21 -25.04
CA ALA A 537 30.46 -4.23 -24.70
C ALA A 537 31.00 -3.98 -23.29
N LEU A 538 30.98 -5.02 -22.46
CA LEU A 538 31.48 -5.00 -21.11
C LEU A 538 32.59 -6.04 -20.95
N GLN A 539 33.77 -5.60 -20.54
CA GLN A 539 34.86 -6.52 -20.24
C GLN A 539 34.57 -7.27 -18.93
N VAL A 540 34.76 -8.59 -18.95
CA VAL A 540 34.73 -9.42 -17.75
C VAL A 540 36.13 -9.37 -17.11
N PRO A 541 36.25 -8.86 -15.88
CA PRO A 541 37.55 -8.75 -15.22
C PRO A 541 38.10 -10.13 -14.87
N LEU A 542 39.43 -10.24 -14.88
CA LEU A 542 40.09 -11.43 -14.35
C LEU A 542 39.80 -11.56 -12.85
N PRO A 543 39.53 -12.78 -12.36
CA PRO A 543 39.18 -12.99 -10.97
C PRO A 543 40.38 -12.73 -10.03
N GLU A 544 40.09 -12.33 -8.79
CA GLU A 544 41.08 -12.07 -7.75
C GLU A 544 42.03 -13.25 -7.52
N THR A 545 41.44 -14.45 -7.46
CA THR A 545 42.12 -15.74 -7.47
C THR A 545 41.80 -16.46 -8.78
N LEU A 546 42.80 -17.08 -9.41
CA LEU A 546 42.64 -17.84 -10.67
C LEU A 546 42.02 -19.23 -10.41
N ASP A 547 40.92 -19.26 -9.65
CA ASP A 547 40.13 -20.45 -9.37
C ASP A 547 38.73 -20.35 -9.99
N ARG A 548 38.05 -21.49 -10.05
CA ARG A 548 36.72 -21.60 -10.65
C ARG A 548 35.65 -20.76 -9.94
N GLU A 549 35.71 -20.65 -8.61
CA GLU A 549 34.69 -19.97 -7.81
C GLU A 549 34.76 -18.44 -7.97
N SER A 550 35.97 -17.87 -7.97
CA SER A 550 36.16 -16.45 -8.23
C SER A 550 35.85 -16.09 -9.69
N LEU A 551 36.12 -16.99 -10.64
CA LEU A 551 35.73 -16.82 -12.05
C LEU A 551 34.21 -16.83 -12.23
N GLU A 552 33.49 -17.72 -11.54
CA GLU A 552 32.03 -17.72 -11.55
C GLU A 552 31.46 -16.41 -10.98
N ARG A 553 32.05 -15.89 -9.91
CA ARG A 553 31.67 -14.58 -9.34
C ARG A 553 31.91 -13.43 -10.33
N SER A 554 33.05 -13.39 -11.03
CA SER A 554 33.35 -12.31 -11.99
C SER A 554 32.41 -12.34 -13.21
N LEU A 555 32.07 -13.53 -13.72
CA LEU A 555 31.09 -13.71 -14.79
C LEU A 555 29.68 -13.26 -14.38
N ASN A 556 29.22 -13.70 -13.20
CA ASN A 556 27.90 -13.33 -12.70
C ASN A 556 27.80 -11.82 -12.43
N ALA A 557 28.87 -11.20 -11.90
CA ALA A 557 28.95 -9.75 -11.73
C ALA A 557 28.84 -9.00 -13.07
N ALA A 558 29.57 -9.44 -14.08
CA ALA A 558 29.52 -8.82 -15.40
C ALA A 558 28.14 -8.98 -16.07
N LEU A 559 27.46 -10.12 -15.88
CA LEU A 559 26.07 -10.31 -16.33
C LEU A 559 25.07 -9.43 -15.56
N ALA A 560 25.26 -9.26 -14.24
CA ALA A 560 24.41 -8.40 -13.43
C ALA A 560 24.50 -6.93 -13.88
N ARG A 561 25.68 -6.46 -14.31
CA ARG A 561 25.90 -5.11 -14.87
C ARG A 561 25.11 -4.85 -16.16
N LEU A 562 24.86 -5.88 -16.95
CA LEU A 562 24.07 -5.79 -18.18
C LEU A 562 22.55 -5.89 -17.91
N THR A 563 22.15 -6.22 -16.69
CA THR A 563 20.74 -6.41 -16.31
C THR A 563 20.14 -5.10 -15.78
N PRO A 564 19.12 -4.52 -16.43
CA PRO A 564 18.47 -3.31 -15.94
C PRO A 564 17.76 -3.56 -14.60
N GLY A 565 18.01 -2.71 -13.60
CA GLY A 565 17.27 -2.73 -12.32
C GLY A 565 18.03 -3.33 -11.13
N VAL A 566 19.17 -3.98 -11.34
CA VAL A 566 20.08 -4.39 -10.25
C VAL A 566 20.75 -3.14 -9.67
N LEU A 567 20.79 -3.01 -8.34
CA LEU A 567 21.48 -1.90 -7.68
C LEU A 567 22.98 -1.97 -8.01
N LYS A 568 23.56 -0.85 -8.44
CA LYS A 568 25.00 -0.79 -8.69
C LYS A 568 25.78 -1.01 -7.40
N THR A 569 26.89 -1.75 -7.47
CA THR A 569 27.79 -1.96 -6.35
C THR A 569 28.88 -0.91 -6.36
N VAL A 570 29.04 -0.16 -5.28
CA VAL A 570 30.12 0.82 -5.11
C VAL A 570 31.15 0.27 -4.14
N ALA A 571 32.36 0.04 -4.63
CA ALA A 571 33.53 -0.22 -3.80
C ALA A 571 33.98 1.08 -3.15
N LEU A 572 33.87 1.15 -1.83
CA LEU A 572 34.20 2.34 -1.04
C LEU A 572 35.52 2.14 -0.32
N VAL A 573 36.45 3.06 -0.54
CA VAL A 573 37.72 3.17 0.18
C VAL A 573 37.68 4.46 0.97
N LYS A 574 37.66 4.35 2.30
CA LYS A 574 37.61 5.50 3.21
C LYS A 574 38.75 5.44 4.25
N PRO A 575 39.20 6.59 4.78
CA PRO A 575 40.16 6.63 5.87
C PRO A 575 39.60 6.00 7.16
N PRO A 576 40.44 5.53 8.08
CA PRO A 576 39.98 5.04 9.39
C PRO A 576 39.22 6.12 10.15
N ALA A 577 38.17 5.71 10.88
CA ALA A 577 37.21 6.58 11.58
C ALA A 577 37.79 7.27 12.83
N SER A 578 38.90 8.00 12.68
CA SER A 578 39.53 8.78 13.74
C SER A 578 39.25 10.27 13.53
N GLY A 579 38.41 10.84 14.39
CA GLY A 579 38.08 12.28 14.43
C GLY A 579 36.84 12.69 13.63
N PRO A 580 36.50 13.99 13.60
CA PRO A 580 35.28 14.52 12.98
C PRO A 580 35.18 14.27 11.47
N ALA A 581 36.31 14.05 10.78
CA ALA A 581 36.33 13.68 9.37
C ALA A 581 35.82 12.24 9.13
N GLY A 582 36.03 11.31 10.08
CA GLY A 582 35.55 9.93 9.99
C GLY A 582 34.03 9.83 9.98
N GLN A 583 33.36 10.59 10.86
CA GLN A 583 31.89 10.63 10.94
C GLN A 583 31.24 11.10 9.63
N ARG A 584 31.87 12.03 8.90
CA ARG A 584 31.37 12.52 7.61
C ARG A 584 31.42 11.45 6.51
N TYR A 585 32.43 10.58 6.53
CA TYR A 585 32.51 9.47 5.58
C TYR A 585 31.48 8.38 5.89
N ASP A 586 31.16 8.17 7.17
CA ASP A 586 30.07 7.27 7.57
C ASP A 586 28.70 7.82 7.14
N GLU A 587 28.48 9.14 7.24
CA GLU A 587 27.26 9.79 6.71
C GLU A 587 27.16 9.66 5.18
N LEU A 588 28.26 9.90 4.45
CA LEU A 588 28.29 9.71 3.00
C LEU A 588 28.00 8.26 2.60
N GLU A 589 28.60 7.30 3.30
CA GLU A 589 28.33 5.88 3.12
C GLU A 589 26.85 5.58 3.35
N GLN A 590 26.25 6.15 4.40
CA GLN A 590 24.83 5.96 4.68
C GLN A 590 23.93 6.53 3.56
N VAL A 591 24.24 7.73 3.05
CA VAL A 591 23.49 8.39 1.97
C VAL A 591 23.64 7.64 0.64
N LEU A 592 24.86 7.23 0.29
CA LEU A 592 25.11 6.45 -0.92
C LEU A 592 24.42 5.07 -0.81
N GLY A 593 24.47 4.43 0.36
CA GLY A 593 23.84 3.14 0.63
C GLY A 593 22.33 3.12 0.47
N GLU A 594 21.68 4.29 0.35
CA GLU A 594 20.26 4.40 0.03
C GLU A 594 19.91 3.96 -1.40
N ASN A 595 20.85 4.13 -2.34
CA ASN A 595 20.59 3.95 -3.78
C ASN A 595 21.56 2.98 -4.47
N VAL A 596 22.63 2.55 -3.78
CA VAL A 596 23.64 1.63 -4.28
C VAL A 596 24.03 0.61 -3.21
N ARG A 597 24.53 -0.56 -3.63
CA ARG A 597 25.11 -1.54 -2.72
C ARG A 597 26.54 -1.10 -2.39
N ILE A 598 26.82 -0.73 -1.15
CA ILE A 598 28.19 -0.38 -0.76
C ILE A 598 28.95 -1.61 -0.31
N ARG A 599 30.18 -1.73 -0.79
CA ARG A 599 31.16 -2.71 -0.30
C ARG A 599 32.41 -1.95 0.13
N GLN A 600 32.77 -2.02 1.40
CA GLN A 600 34.04 -1.46 1.86
C GLN A 600 35.21 -2.31 1.35
N VAL A 601 36.25 -1.65 0.85
CA VAL A 601 37.41 -2.31 0.23
C VAL A 601 38.70 -1.70 0.76
N ASP A 602 39.68 -2.56 1.04
CA ASP A 602 41.06 -2.15 1.33
C ASP A 602 41.95 -2.38 0.10
N LEU A 603 42.42 -1.29 -0.52
CA LEU A 603 43.28 -1.32 -1.70
C LEU A 603 44.70 -1.85 -1.42
N LYS A 604 45.09 -2.06 -0.16
CA LYS A 604 46.40 -2.70 0.19
C LYS A 604 46.53 -4.12 -0.36
N SER A 605 45.39 -4.78 -0.58
CA SER A 605 45.32 -6.09 -1.24
C SER A 605 45.88 -6.04 -2.68
N GLY A 606 45.80 -4.88 -3.34
CA GLY A 606 46.19 -4.68 -4.74
C GLY A 606 45.13 -5.06 -5.76
N GLN A 607 43.89 -5.34 -5.33
CA GLN A 607 42.78 -5.73 -6.19
C GLN A 607 41.49 -5.05 -5.73
N VAL A 608 40.57 -4.83 -6.68
CA VAL A 608 39.23 -4.32 -6.44
C VAL A 608 38.24 -5.46 -6.69
N PRO A 609 37.24 -5.68 -5.83
CA PRO A 609 36.25 -6.73 -6.01
C PRO A 609 35.60 -6.71 -7.40
N ALA A 610 35.56 -7.87 -8.04
CA ALA A 610 35.03 -8.02 -9.40
C ALA A 610 33.55 -7.62 -9.54
N ASP A 611 32.80 -7.60 -8.44
CA ASP A 611 31.40 -7.16 -8.37
C ASP A 611 31.20 -5.65 -8.28
N ALA A 612 32.26 -4.85 -8.12
CA ALA A 612 32.16 -3.39 -7.96
C ALA A 612 32.00 -2.64 -9.30
N ASP A 613 30.94 -1.86 -9.47
CA ASP A 613 30.67 -1.06 -10.67
C ASP A 613 31.34 0.32 -10.65
N LEU A 614 31.57 0.85 -9.45
CA LEU A 614 32.22 2.13 -9.21
C LEU A 614 33.22 1.96 -8.06
N LEU A 615 34.43 2.48 -8.22
CA LEU A 615 35.40 2.60 -7.14
C LEU A 615 35.43 4.05 -6.65
N LEU A 616 34.99 4.27 -5.41
CA LEU A 616 35.01 5.57 -4.74
C LEU A 616 36.16 5.60 -3.73
N VAL A 617 37.19 6.39 -4.03
CA VAL A 617 38.38 6.54 -3.18
C VAL A 617 38.34 7.91 -2.49
N LEU A 618 38.05 7.90 -1.19
CA LEU A 618 37.85 9.09 -0.37
C LEU A 618 39.11 9.44 0.41
N ALA A 619 39.57 10.68 0.26
CA ALA A 619 40.76 11.23 0.91
C ALA A 619 41.94 10.24 0.95
N PRO A 620 42.41 9.77 -0.22
CA PRO A 620 43.55 8.86 -0.26
C PRO A 620 44.79 9.55 0.33
N ASP A 621 45.33 8.98 1.40
CA ASP A 621 46.67 9.33 1.88
C ASP A 621 47.69 8.64 0.97
N ALA A 622 48.76 9.36 0.60
CA ALA A 622 49.81 8.97 -0.36
C ALA A 622 49.74 7.52 -0.87
N LEU A 623 49.10 7.31 -2.04
CA LEU A 623 48.86 5.97 -2.58
C LEU A 623 50.18 5.23 -2.87
N GLU A 624 50.35 4.07 -2.25
CA GLU A 624 51.44 3.15 -2.55
C GLU A 624 51.33 2.62 -3.99
N ASP A 625 52.45 2.17 -4.57
CA ASP A 625 52.49 1.70 -5.97
C ASP A 625 51.47 0.58 -6.24
N LYS A 626 51.26 -0.29 -5.25
CA LYS A 626 50.30 -1.40 -5.32
C LYS A 626 48.83 -0.92 -5.33
N GLN A 627 48.52 0.16 -4.63
CA GLN A 627 47.18 0.75 -4.60
C GLN A 627 46.90 1.51 -5.90
N ARG A 628 47.91 2.22 -6.44
CA ARG A 628 47.82 2.86 -7.77
C ARG A 628 47.60 1.83 -8.86
N PHE A 629 48.31 0.71 -8.80
CA PHE A 629 48.11 -0.41 -9.73
C PHE A 629 46.69 -0.98 -9.67
N ALA A 630 46.12 -1.15 -8.48
CA ALA A 630 44.74 -1.64 -8.33
C ALA A 630 43.70 -0.69 -8.97
N ILE A 631 43.87 0.62 -8.80
CA ILE A 631 43.01 1.65 -9.38
C ILE A 631 43.13 1.67 -10.91
N ASP A 632 44.36 1.61 -11.41
CA ASP A 632 44.66 1.58 -12.84
C ASP A 632 44.05 0.35 -13.53
N GLN A 633 44.23 -0.84 -12.94
CA GLN A 633 43.62 -2.07 -13.44
C GLN A 633 42.09 -2.01 -13.45
N PHE A 634 41.47 -1.39 -12.43
CA PHE A 634 40.02 -1.23 -12.40
C PHE A 634 39.50 -0.30 -13.50
N LEU A 635 40.21 0.81 -13.80
CA LEU A 635 39.90 1.69 -14.92
C LEU A 635 40.06 0.98 -16.27
N MET A 636 41.13 0.21 -16.44
CA MET A 636 41.39 -0.54 -17.67
C MET A 636 40.33 -1.61 -17.94
N GLN A 637 39.68 -2.14 -16.89
CA GLN A 637 38.58 -3.10 -16.99
C GLN A 637 37.22 -2.45 -17.32
N GLY A 638 37.18 -1.14 -17.61
CA GLY A 638 35.96 -0.39 -17.88
C GLY A 638 35.22 0.08 -16.63
N GLY A 639 35.80 -0.12 -15.44
CA GLY A 639 35.27 0.40 -14.19
C GLY A 639 35.40 1.93 -14.11
N SER A 640 34.45 2.59 -13.43
CA SER A 640 34.51 4.03 -13.20
C SER A 640 35.12 4.34 -11.83
N VAL A 641 36.16 5.19 -11.79
CA VAL A 641 36.78 5.62 -10.54
C VAL A 641 36.41 7.06 -10.23
N VAL A 642 35.97 7.30 -8.99
CA VAL A 642 35.84 8.64 -8.43
C VAL A 642 36.89 8.80 -7.34
N LEU A 643 37.85 9.69 -7.59
CA LEU A 643 38.91 10.04 -6.66
C LEU A 643 38.60 11.38 -6.01
N ALA A 644 38.52 11.35 -4.69
CA ALA A 644 38.11 12.47 -3.89
C ALA A 644 39.31 12.93 -3.04
N THR A 645 40.14 13.83 -3.56
CA THR A 645 41.49 14.14 -3.06
C THR A 645 41.60 15.30 -2.04
N SER A 646 40.51 15.98 -1.73
CA SER A 646 40.46 17.09 -0.75
C SER A 646 39.46 16.78 0.35
N PRO A 647 39.61 17.27 1.60
CA PRO A 647 38.54 17.19 2.59
C PRO A 647 37.29 17.92 2.06
N PHE A 648 36.18 17.21 1.97
CA PHE A 648 34.89 17.74 1.52
C PHE A 648 34.13 18.37 2.68
N ASP A 649 33.35 19.40 2.35
CA ASP A 649 32.20 19.78 3.15
C ASP A 649 30.98 19.14 2.50
N ILE A 650 30.38 18.17 3.19
CA ILE A 650 29.19 17.48 2.73
C ILE A 650 28.00 18.28 3.27
N GLN A 651 27.29 18.97 2.38
CA GLN A 651 25.94 19.45 2.67
C GLN A 651 24.98 18.32 2.29
N VAL A 652 24.54 17.55 3.28
CA VAL A 652 23.50 16.52 3.14
C VAL A 652 22.13 17.19 3.11
#